data_AF-A0A3M1A3Q9-F1
#
_entry.id   AF-A0A3M1A3Q9-F1
#
_cell.length_a   1.000
_cell.length_b   1.000
_cell.length_c   1.000
_cell.angle_alpha   90.00
_cell.angle_beta   90.00
_cell.angle_gamma   90.00
#
_symmetry.space_group_name_H-M   'P 1'
#
loop_
_entity.id
_entity.type
_entity.pdbx_description
1 polymer ?
#
loop_
_entity_poly.entity_id
_entity_poly.type
_entity_poly.pdbx_seq_one_letter_code
_entity_poly.pdbx_strand_id
1 'polypeptide(L)'
;MTRAAGRTRGGGESGKAGEPIAIVGMAALFPKAPDKESFWRNILDRVDAVSDAPEDWHAELFLDPDSRENDRVYTARGGFLGDLARFDPLRHGVMPSAINGGEPDQFLALELATDAVEDAGFDLRPVPGERVAVILGRGTYINRGFVSVVQHGVMVDRFLQILRQLHPETTEEELADIKAQLKASLPPFNAEIAPALVPNLVSGRISNRLDIRGTNYIIDAACASSLIALERGVVDLRDGRCDMAIVGGVHASTPAPIYEIFCQLEALSRRGAIRPFSAEADGTLLGEGVGILCLKRLSDAEAAGDRIYALVRGVGVASDGRGLGILAPRLEGEALALARAYEEAGVDPATVGLIEAHGTATRVGDATEIEALAGQFGPPRGAAADIALGAVKSMIGHCLPASGAAGLIKTALALYHRTLPPTLVETPNPALGLEKTRLYLNTEARPWIHGGPEPRRAGVNAFGFGGINAHAVLEEYAPNPEPAPVLTRATEVMFLDAKGPEALGGRIAELSARLEGERPLSELAAEVNAGLGDGDWRAAVVARDAAEARAKLARIAEQIAKGKTRLRDRKGAYLSSAPLGREGKIAFMFPGEGSQHVGMLRELMLHFPVMRRWFDLVDGAFAGHGRGLLPSQVIFPPDAQEQGAEALWRMDIGPEAIFAANQAVAALYEQIGLKPDMLVGHSTGEYSALYAAGVTRREDTARLQEEMRALNALYEEMEREGLIARGALVALGAVDGERLRERLQGREDLFLAMDNCPNQIVLAARDEAGREAAEALSAELGGFAEVLPFDRAYHSPAFARFSARLGAFLDTLEIAAPERPVYSCLTAAPFPAEPESIRRLAAEQWSGTVRFAETIERMHADGARLFIECGPRNNLSAFVDDILRRKPHLALSVDTPARSGLEQFHHFIAQLAVEAVPFDPAAIAAPTPPRRAAKGPRRPQKLEMGIEPMRLDHPPKRPARPEPAAMPPEPAEATPAAAPAAFAPQIGSVEAPSRRSEAGDPVLAAYFD
;
A
#
# COMPACT_ATOMS: atom_id res chain seq x y z
N MET A 1 -37.46 -48.84 21.76
CA MET A 1 -36.66 -49.23 22.94
C MET A 1 -35.24 -49.55 22.49
N THR A 2 -34.32 -48.57 22.53
CA THR A 2 -32.90 -48.73 22.90
C THR A 2 -32.23 -47.34 22.97
N ARG A 3 -32.04 -46.91 24.22
CA ARG A 3 -31.07 -45.95 24.80
C ARG A 3 -30.72 -44.66 24.03
N ALA A 4 -31.37 -43.60 24.50
CA ALA A 4 -30.76 -42.28 24.67
C ALA A 4 -29.48 -42.38 25.53
N ALA A 5 -28.39 -41.80 25.04
CA ALA A 5 -27.21 -41.48 25.83
C ALA A 5 -27.03 -39.95 25.76
N GLY A 6 -27.26 -39.30 26.90
CA GLY A 6 -27.12 -37.86 27.04
C GLY A 6 -25.69 -37.42 26.82
N ARG A 7 -25.49 -36.48 25.90
CA ARG A 7 -24.39 -35.54 26.01
C ARG A 7 -24.75 -34.58 27.14
N THR A 8 -24.05 -34.73 28.24
CA THR A 8 -23.91 -33.72 29.29
C THR A 8 -23.61 -32.38 28.62
N ARG A 9 -24.58 -31.45 28.68
CA ARG A 9 -24.31 -30.03 28.52
C ARG A 9 -23.32 -29.66 29.61
N GLY A 10 -22.04 -29.54 29.25
CA GLY A 10 -21.09 -28.77 30.04
C GLY A 10 -21.69 -27.38 30.22
N GLY A 11 -21.75 -26.91 31.47
CA GLY A 11 -22.28 -25.61 31.82
C GLY A 11 -21.66 -24.55 30.92
N GLY A 12 -22.52 -23.79 30.26
CA GLY A 12 -22.10 -22.71 29.37
C GLY A 12 -21.29 -21.69 30.14
N GLU A 13 -20.05 -21.48 29.71
CA GLU A 13 -19.50 -20.13 29.73
C GLU A 13 -20.43 -19.31 28.84
N SER A 14 -21.30 -18.51 29.46
CA SER A 14 -21.89 -17.34 28.80
C SER A 14 -20.77 -16.59 28.08
N GLY A 15 -20.96 -16.22 26.81
CA GLY A 15 -19.98 -15.48 26.01
C GLY A 15 -19.25 -14.44 26.86
N LYS A 16 -17.93 -14.57 26.98
CA LYS A 16 -17.13 -13.67 27.79
C LYS A 16 -17.28 -12.27 27.20
N ALA A 17 -17.93 -11.36 27.92
CA ALA A 17 -17.97 -9.95 27.55
C ALA A 17 -16.52 -9.50 27.26
N GLY A 18 -16.27 -9.04 26.03
CA GLY A 18 -14.93 -8.65 25.58
C GLY A 18 -14.16 -9.68 24.73
N GLU A 19 -14.74 -10.81 24.32
CA GLU A 19 -14.08 -11.71 23.35
C GLU A 19 -13.83 -10.98 22.00
N PRO A 20 -12.60 -11.05 21.42
CA PRO A 20 -12.32 -10.54 20.09
C PRO A 20 -13.08 -11.27 18.98
N ILE A 21 -13.44 -10.55 17.93
CA ILE A 21 -14.12 -11.12 16.76
C ILE A 21 -13.14 -11.22 15.59
N ALA A 22 -12.96 -12.42 15.06
CA ALA A 22 -12.09 -12.69 13.93
C ALA A 22 -12.78 -12.38 12.59
N ILE A 23 -12.09 -11.64 11.73
CA ILE A 23 -12.45 -11.52 10.30
C ILE A 23 -11.86 -12.76 9.59
N VAL A 24 -12.70 -13.71 9.21
CA VAL A 24 -12.27 -15.00 8.65
C VAL A 24 -12.34 -15.09 7.13
N GLY A 25 -13.12 -14.21 6.49
CA GLY A 25 -13.22 -14.12 5.04
C GLY A 25 -13.64 -12.74 4.60
N MET A 26 -13.21 -12.32 3.41
CA MET A 26 -13.57 -11.03 2.83
C MET A 26 -13.72 -11.12 1.31
N ALA A 27 -14.55 -10.24 0.75
CA ALA A 27 -14.61 -9.99 -0.68
C ALA A 27 -14.82 -8.49 -0.94
N ALA A 28 -14.26 -8.00 -2.05
CA ALA A 28 -14.26 -6.59 -2.42
C ALA A 28 -14.48 -6.45 -3.92
N LEU A 29 -15.32 -5.49 -4.30
CA LEU A 29 -15.50 -5.02 -5.66
C LEU A 29 -15.56 -3.50 -5.64
N PHE A 30 -14.52 -2.86 -6.17
CA PHE A 30 -14.37 -1.40 -6.18
C PHE A 30 -13.89 -0.93 -7.56
N PRO A 31 -13.94 0.37 -7.87
CA PRO A 31 -13.48 0.91 -9.14
C PRO A 31 -12.06 0.43 -9.49
N LYS A 32 -11.88 -0.09 -10.72
CA LYS A 32 -10.65 -0.75 -11.22
C LYS A 32 -10.17 -1.98 -10.42
N ALA A 33 -10.95 -2.49 -9.46
CA ALA A 33 -10.58 -3.60 -8.58
C ALA A 33 -11.69 -4.69 -8.57
N PRO A 34 -11.57 -5.74 -9.41
CA PRO A 34 -12.59 -6.81 -9.49
C PRO A 34 -12.64 -7.73 -8.27
N ASP A 35 -11.60 -7.73 -7.43
CA ASP A 35 -11.44 -8.59 -6.27
C ASP A 35 -10.57 -7.90 -5.19
N LYS A 36 -10.47 -8.51 -4.00
CA LYS A 36 -9.71 -7.95 -2.88
C LYS A 36 -8.21 -7.91 -3.12
N GLU A 37 -7.68 -8.85 -3.90
CA GLU A 37 -6.26 -8.91 -4.26
C GLU A 37 -5.88 -7.75 -5.20
N SER A 38 -6.72 -7.46 -6.19
CA SER A 38 -6.60 -6.30 -7.08
C SER A 38 -6.83 -5.00 -6.32
N PHE A 39 -7.78 -4.96 -5.39
CA PHE A 39 -8.00 -3.80 -4.53
C PHE A 39 -6.76 -3.47 -3.70
N TRP A 40 -6.18 -4.47 -3.02
CA TRP A 40 -4.96 -4.29 -2.25
C TRP A 40 -3.79 -3.83 -3.11
N ARG A 41 -3.60 -4.47 -4.27
CA ARG A 41 -2.54 -4.10 -5.22
C ARG A 41 -2.70 -2.67 -5.71
N ASN A 42 -3.91 -2.28 -6.12
CA ASN A 42 -4.22 -0.91 -6.54
C ASN A 42 -3.91 0.12 -5.44
N ILE A 43 -4.21 -0.21 -4.17
CA ILE A 43 -3.84 0.64 -3.03
C ILE A 43 -2.33 0.81 -2.94
N LEU A 44 -1.57 -0.28 -2.93
CA LEU A 44 -0.10 -0.23 -2.81
C LEU A 44 0.55 0.49 -4.00
N ASP A 45 0.01 0.30 -5.20
CA ASP A 45 0.47 0.91 -6.44
C ASP A 45 -0.04 2.36 -6.64
N ARG A 46 -0.80 2.90 -5.67
CA ARG A 46 -1.34 4.27 -5.68
C ARG A 46 -2.23 4.56 -6.89
N VAL A 47 -3.05 3.59 -7.29
CA VAL A 47 -3.95 3.73 -8.44
C VAL A 47 -5.11 4.68 -8.09
N ASP A 48 -5.21 5.79 -8.83
CA ASP A 48 -6.40 6.63 -8.83
C ASP A 48 -7.47 6.00 -9.75
N ALA A 49 -8.56 5.55 -9.16
CA ALA A 49 -9.67 4.91 -9.84
C ALA A 49 -10.82 5.86 -10.19
N VAL A 50 -10.69 7.16 -9.91
CA VAL A 50 -11.65 8.18 -10.34
C VAL A 50 -11.58 8.36 -11.85
N SER A 51 -12.74 8.34 -12.52
CA SER A 51 -12.90 8.55 -13.95
C SER A 51 -14.09 9.46 -14.24
N ASP A 52 -14.29 9.77 -15.52
CA ASP A 52 -15.59 10.29 -15.98
C ASP A 52 -16.66 9.20 -15.86
N ALA A 53 -17.93 9.63 -15.77
CA ALA A 53 -19.08 8.73 -15.75
C ALA A 53 -19.15 7.87 -17.04
N PRO A 54 -19.61 6.61 -16.93
CA PRO A 54 -19.81 5.76 -18.09
C PRO A 54 -20.93 6.27 -19.01
N GLU A 55 -20.96 5.80 -20.25
CA GLU A 55 -21.91 6.24 -21.29
C GLU A 55 -23.39 6.06 -20.87
N ASP A 56 -23.70 4.97 -20.14
CA ASP A 56 -25.05 4.68 -19.65
C ASP A 56 -25.53 5.62 -18.55
N TRP A 57 -24.65 6.46 -17.99
CA TRP A 57 -25.02 7.52 -17.05
C TRP A 57 -25.72 8.70 -17.73
N HIS A 58 -25.62 8.81 -19.07
CA HIS A 58 -26.27 9.85 -19.89
C HIS A 58 -25.93 11.27 -19.43
N ALA A 59 -24.63 11.57 -19.31
CA ALA A 59 -24.15 12.85 -18.80
C ALA A 59 -24.70 14.05 -19.57
N GLU A 60 -24.96 13.91 -20.87
CA GLU A 60 -25.53 14.92 -21.75
C GLU A 60 -26.91 15.45 -21.30
N LEU A 61 -27.63 14.69 -20.45
CA LEU A 61 -28.96 15.07 -19.96
C LEU A 61 -28.92 15.92 -18.68
N PHE A 62 -27.83 15.83 -17.91
CA PHE A 62 -27.77 16.36 -16.54
C PHE A 62 -26.58 17.27 -16.26
N LEU A 63 -25.47 17.10 -17.00
CA LEU A 63 -24.21 17.79 -16.78
C LEU A 63 -24.27 19.21 -17.33
N ASP A 64 -24.08 20.18 -16.45
CA ASP A 64 -23.84 21.59 -16.75
C ASP A 64 -22.63 22.06 -15.93
N PRO A 65 -21.40 21.97 -16.47
CA PRO A 65 -20.18 22.34 -15.75
C PRO A 65 -20.13 23.82 -15.33
N ASP A 66 -20.90 24.67 -16.02
CA ASP A 66 -20.96 26.12 -15.76
C ASP A 66 -22.02 26.48 -14.71
N SER A 67 -22.79 25.51 -14.20
CA SER A 67 -23.80 25.75 -13.17
C SER A 67 -23.19 26.31 -11.89
N ARG A 68 -23.59 27.55 -11.57
CA ARG A 68 -23.20 28.28 -10.36
C ARG A 68 -24.26 28.26 -9.27
N GLU A 69 -25.52 28.06 -9.66
CA GLU A 69 -26.67 27.99 -8.75
C GLU A 69 -26.84 26.58 -8.14
N ASN A 70 -25.95 25.63 -8.50
CA ASN A 70 -25.93 24.25 -8.02
C ASN A 70 -27.21 23.44 -8.29
N ASP A 71 -28.07 23.94 -9.17
CA ASP A 71 -29.34 23.36 -9.60
C ASP A 71 -29.18 22.31 -10.72
N ARG A 72 -27.95 22.11 -11.19
CA ARG A 72 -27.54 21.09 -12.16
C ARG A 72 -26.30 20.35 -11.66
N VAL A 73 -26.05 19.18 -12.26
CA VAL A 73 -24.83 18.43 -11.97
C VAL A 73 -23.64 19.15 -12.63
N TYR A 74 -22.71 19.69 -11.84
CA TYR A 74 -21.53 20.40 -12.37
C TYR A 74 -20.30 19.51 -12.58
N THR A 75 -20.36 18.24 -12.17
CA THR A 75 -19.29 17.27 -12.37
C THR A 75 -19.86 15.86 -12.55
N ALA A 76 -19.37 15.14 -13.56
CA ALA A 76 -19.68 13.73 -13.79
C ALA A 76 -18.51 12.81 -13.39
N ARG A 77 -17.52 13.32 -12.66
CA ARG A 77 -16.38 12.52 -12.20
C ARG A 77 -16.73 11.75 -10.92
N GLY A 78 -16.21 10.54 -10.81
CA GLY A 78 -16.48 9.64 -9.68
C GLY A 78 -15.74 8.31 -9.80
N GLY A 79 -15.87 7.47 -8.78
CA GLY A 79 -15.38 6.08 -8.82
C GLY A 79 -16.46 5.12 -9.30
N PHE A 80 -16.47 4.74 -10.58
CA PHE A 80 -17.50 3.88 -11.14
C PHE A 80 -17.03 2.42 -11.28
N LEU A 81 -17.95 1.46 -11.13
CA LEU A 81 -17.67 0.05 -11.38
C LEU A 81 -17.57 -0.26 -12.88
N GLY A 82 -18.39 0.40 -13.71
CA GLY A 82 -18.42 0.22 -15.16
C GLY A 82 -18.51 -1.25 -15.57
N ASP A 83 -17.59 -1.71 -16.42
CA ASP A 83 -17.57 -3.09 -16.93
C ASP A 83 -17.29 -4.17 -15.87
N LEU A 84 -16.92 -3.78 -14.64
CA LEU A 84 -16.77 -4.70 -13.51
C LEU A 84 -18.12 -5.10 -12.90
N ALA A 85 -19.20 -4.35 -13.16
CA ALA A 85 -20.54 -4.69 -12.70
C ALA A 85 -21.10 -5.88 -13.49
N ARG A 86 -20.71 -7.08 -13.08
CA ARG A 86 -21.11 -8.34 -13.72
C ARG A 86 -21.68 -9.30 -12.69
N PHE A 87 -22.70 -10.05 -13.08
CA PHE A 87 -23.34 -11.03 -12.22
C PHE A 87 -23.59 -12.33 -12.98
N ASP A 88 -23.36 -13.47 -12.32
CA ASP A 88 -23.64 -14.79 -12.89
C ASP A 88 -24.98 -15.34 -12.37
N PRO A 89 -26.10 -15.17 -13.09
CA PRO A 89 -27.39 -15.64 -12.61
C PRO A 89 -27.46 -17.16 -12.45
N LEU A 90 -26.72 -17.93 -13.28
CA LEU A 90 -26.73 -19.38 -13.24
C LEU A 90 -26.00 -19.92 -12.00
N ARG A 91 -24.91 -19.25 -11.58
CA ARG A 91 -24.18 -19.56 -10.33
C ARG A 91 -25.12 -19.58 -9.12
N HIS A 92 -26.12 -18.69 -9.11
CA HIS A 92 -27.01 -18.46 -7.96
C HIS A 92 -28.43 -18.96 -8.15
N GLY A 93 -28.73 -19.65 -9.26
CA GLY A 93 -30.10 -20.08 -9.58
C GLY A 93 -31.09 -18.90 -9.69
N VAL A 94 -30.61 -17.75 -10.16
CA VAL A 94 -31.43 -16.58 -10.49
C VAL A 94 -31.82 -16.66 -11.96
N MET A 95 -33.05 -16.32 -12.30
CA MET A 95 -33.47 -16.27 -13.70
C MET A 95 -32.75 -15.12 -14.43
N PRO A 96 -32.13 -15.33 -15.59
CA PRO A 96 -31.50 -14.26 -16.36
C PRO A 96 -32.43 -13.07 -16.68
N SER A 97 -33.72 -13.31 -16.87
CA SER A 97 -34.70 -12.24 -17.10
C SER A 97 -34.90 -11.31 -15.90
N ALA A 98 -34.62 -11.79 -14.68
CA ALA A 98 -34.90 -11.07 -13.44
C ALA A 98 -33.83 -10.03 -13.07
N ILE A 99 -32.70 -9.98 -13.80
CA ILE A 99 -31.61 -9.03 -13.50
C ILE A 99 -31.73 -7.74 -14.32
N ASN A 100 -32.33 -7.80 -15.52
CA ASN A 100 -32.53 -6.61 -16.34
C ASN A 100 -33.64 -5.74 -15.74
N GLY A 101 -33.32 -4.51 -15.36
CA GLY A 101 -34.24 -3.59 -14.68
C GLY A 101 -34.35 -3.76 -13.17
N GLY A 102 -33.70 -4.78 -12.59
CA GLY A 102 -33.56 -4.92 -11.15
C GLY A 102 -32.47 -4.02 -10.56
N GLU A 103 -32.44 -3.87 -9.24
CA GLU A 103 -31.38 -3.11 -8.57
C GLU A 103 -30.04 -3.88 -8.57
N PRO A 104 -28.96 -3.31 -9.15
CA PRO A 104 -27.64 -3.97 -9.21
C PRO A 104 -27.06 -4.35 -7.84
N ASP A 105 -27.34 -3.54 -6.81
CA ASP A 105 -26.97 -3.78 -5.41
C ASP A 105 -27.30 -5.22 -4.97
N GLN A 106 -28.48 -5.73 -5.33
CA GLN A 106 -28.93 -7.05 -4.89
C GLN A 106 -28.09 -8.19 -5.48
N PHE A 107 -27.65 -8.04 -6.72
CA PHE A 107 -26.95 -9.06 -7.46
C PHE A 107 -25.45 -9.06 -7.12
N LEU A 108 -24.84 -7.87 -7.06
CA LEU A 108 -23.44 -7.75 -6.67
C LEU A 108 -23.23 -8.11 -5.20
N ALA A 109 -24.14 -7.73 -4.29
CA ALA A 109 -24.03 -8.16 -2.89
C ALA A 109 -24.12 -9.68 -2.75
N LEU A 110 -24.93 -10.36 -3.56
CA LEU A 110 -25.01 -11.83 -3.57
C LEU A 110 -23.73 -12.49 -4.10
N GLU A 111 -23.18 -11.97 -5.20
CA GLU A 111 -21.90 -12.44 -5.75
C GLU A 111 -20.79 -12.32 -4.68
N LEU A 112 -20.65 -11.12 -4.09
CA LEU A 112 -19.59 -10.84 -3.13
C LEU A 112 -19.79 -11.53 -1.78
N ALA A 113 -21.03 -11.74 -1.33
CA ALA A 113 -21.28 -12.56 -0.14
C ALA A 113 -20.87 -14.02 -0.37
N THR A 114 -21.12 -14.54 -1.57
CA THR A 114 -20.68 -15.90 -1.94
C THR A 114 -19.15 -15.97 -1.95
N ASP A 115 -18.49 -15.00 -2.56
CA ASP A 115 -17.02 -14.95 -2.62
C ASP A 115 -16.40 -14.79 -1.22
N ALA A 116 -17.02 -14.02 -0.31
CA ALA A 116 -16.54 -13.87 1.07
C ALA A 116 -16.70 -15.15 1.89
N VAL A 117 -17.82 -15.87 1.71
CA VAL A 117 -18.08 -17.18 2.35
C VAL A 117 -17.13 -18.24 1.81
N GLU A 118 -16.87 -18.23 0.51
CA GLU A 118 -15.86 -19.07 -0.10
C GLU A 118 -14.47 -18.74 0.47
N ASP A 119 -14.10 -17.46 0.55
CA ASP A 119 -12.83 -16.99 1.09
C ASP A 119 -12.63 -17.47 2.54
N ALA A 120 -13.67 -17.42 3.38
CA ALA A 120 -13.68 -17.99 4.74
C ALA A 120 -13.46 -19.52 4.78
N GLY A 121 -13.59 -20.19 3.64
CA GLY A 121 -13.44 -21.64 3.50
C GLY A 121 -14.60 -22.40 4.11
N PHE A 122 -15.81 -21.83 4.01
CA PHE A 122 -17.04 -22.42 4.55
C PHE A 122 -17.30 -23.86 4.04
N ASP A 123 -16.96 -24.16 2.78
CA ASP A 123 -17.02 -25.52 2.22
C ASP A 123 -16.18 -26.55 3.01
N LEU A 124 -15.06 -26.10 3.58
CA LEU A 124 -14.15 -26.92 4.37
C LEU A 124 -14.58 -26.96 5.84
N ARG A 125 -15.21 -25.89 6.32
CA ARG A 125 -15.53 -25.63 7.73
C ARG A 125 -16.94 -25.03 7.87
N PRO A 126 -17.98 -25.83 7.61
CA PRO A 126 -19.35 -25.31 7.55
C PRO A 126 -19.85 -24.89 8.93
N VAL A 127 -20.62 -23.80 8.96
CA VAL A 127 -21.41 -23.38 10.12
C VAL A 127 -22.87 -23.71 9.84
N PRO A 128 -23.67 -24.21 10.80
CA PRO A 128 -25.10 -24.45 10.58
C PRO A 128 -25.80 -23.19 10.08
N GLY A 129 -26.59 -23.28 8.99
CA GLY A 129 -27.22 -22.12 8.37
C GLY A 129 -28.16 -21.34 9.30
N GLU A 130 -28.79 -22.00 10.28
CA GLU A 130 -29.59 -21.34 11.33
C GLU A 130 -28.76 -20.51 12.32
N ARG A 131 -27.43 -20.62 12.27
CA ARG A 131 -26.46 -19.91 13.10
C ARG A 131 -25.67 -18.87 12.30
N VAL A 132 -26.08 -18.53 11.09
CA VAL A 132 -25.45 -17.49 10.27
C VAL A 132 -26.38 -16.28 10.15
N ALA A 133 -25.87 -15.07 10.41
CA ALA A 133 -26.61 -13.81 10.23
C ALA A 133 -26.12 -13.05 8.98
N VAL A 134 -26.98 -12.25 8.35
CA VAL A 134 -26.65 -11.40 7.18
C VAL A 134 -27.10 -9.96 7.43
N ILE A 135 -26.16 -9.04 7.61
CA ILE A 135 -26.45 -7.65 8.02
C ILE A 135 -25.69 -6.71 7.08
N LEU A 136 -26.40 -5.96 6.24
CA LEU A 136 -25.75 -5.12 5.21
C LEU A 136 -26.08 -3.64 5.36
N GLY A 137 -25.06 -2.79 5.26
CA GLY A 137 -25.23 -1.36 5.06
C GLY A 137 -25.69 -1.06 3.63
N ARG A 138 -26.84 -0.40 3.47
CA ARG A 138 -27.39 -0.01 2.16
C ARG A 138 -28.32 1.19 2.33
N GLY A 139 -28.06 2.26 1.58
CA GLY A 139 -28.85 3.48 1.63
C GLY A 139 -30.18 3.37 0.88
N THR A 140 -31.24 4.06 1.30
CA THR A 140 -32.54 4.09 0.60
C THR A 140 -32.68 5.19 -0.45
N TYR A 141 -31.57 5.60 -1.06
CA TYR A 141 -31.53 6.66 -2.08
C TYR A 141 -32.23 6.25 -3.38
N ILE A 142 -32.53 7.25 -4.21
CA ILE A 142 -33.01 7.04 -5.58
C ILE A 142 -31.95 6.25 -6.35
N ASN A 143 -32.36 5.14 -6.96
CA ASN A 143 -31.51 4.31 -7.80
C ASN A 143 -32.24 3.98 -9.12
N ARG A 144 -31.54 3.31 -10.03
CA ARG A 144 -32.09 2.86 -11.32
C ARG A 144 -33.43 2.13 -11.20
N GLY A 145 -33.51 1.13 -10.31
CA GLY A 145 -34.72 0.32 -10.14
C GLY A 145 -35.92 1.17 -9.72
N PHE A 146 -35.74 2.02 -8.72
CA PHE A 146 -36.78 2.94 -8.26
C PHE A 146 -37.22 3.92 -9.35
N VAL A 147 -36.28 4.48 -10.11
CA VAL A 147 -36.60 5.39 -11.21
C VAL A 147 -37.40 4.68 -12.30
N SER A 148 -37.08 3.43 -12.61
CA SER A 148 -37.87 2.62 -13.55
C SER A 148 -39.34 2.49 -13.10
N VAL A 149 -39.59 2.28 -11.80
CA VAL A 149 -40.96 2.25 -11.24
C VAL A 149 -41.68 3.58 -11.48
N VAL A 150 -41.01 4.69 -11.20
CA VAL A 150 -41.59 6.04 -11.36
C VAL A 150 -41.84 6.35 -12.84
N GLN A 151 -40.93 5.97 -13.73
CA GLN A 151 -41.09 6.17 -15.17
C GLN A 151 -42.30 5.40 -15.70
N HIS A 152 -42.42 4.11 -15.37
CA HIS A 152 -43.53 3.25 -15.81
C HIS A 152 -44.89 3.65 -15.23
N GLY A 153 -44.92 3.98 -13.94
CA GLY A 153 -46.15 4.19 -13.18
C GLY A 153 -46.66 5.63 -13.16
N VAL A 154 -45.78 6.61 -13.39
CA VAL A 154 -46.11 8.03 -13.24
C VAL A 154 -45.70 8.83 -14.47
N MET A 155 -44.42 8.78 -14.87
CA MET A 155 -43.92 9.73 -15.88
C MET A 155 -44.54 9.51 -17.26
N VAL A 156 -44.66 8.26 -17.72
CA VAL A 156 -45.29 7.97 -19.02
C VAL A 156 -46.72 8.51 -19.08
N ASP A 157 -47.53 8.27 -18.04
CA ASP A 157 -48.91 8.73 -18.02
C ASP A 157 -49.02 10.26 -17.92
N ARG A 158 -48.11 10.92 -17.19
CA ARG A 158 -48.02 12.38 -17.14
C ARG A 158 -47.62 12.99 -18.47
N PHE A 159 -46.65 12.39 -19.15
CA PHE A 159 -46.24 12.80 -20.49
C PHE A 159 -47.42 12.73 -21.46
N LEU A 160 -48.18 11.63 -21.46
CA LEU A 160 -49.36 11.47 -22.32
C LEU A 160 -50.48 12.48 -21.99
N GLN A 161 -50.66 12.82 -20.71
CA GLN A 161 -51.61 13.87 -20.30
C GLN A 161 -51.22 15.24 -20.87
N ILE A 162 -49.94 15.61 -20.79
CA ILE A 162 -49.43 16.87 -21.34
C ILE A 162 -49.53 16.85 -22.86
N LEU A 163 -49.16 15.73 -23.50
CA LEU A 163 -49.25 15.57 -24.94
C LEU A 163 -50.68 15.77 -25.43
N ARG A 164 -51.67 15.19 -24.75
CA ARG A 164 -53.10 15.38 -25.06
C ARG A 164 -53.56 16.85 -24.92
N GLN A 165 -52.98 17.61 -23.99
CA GLN A 165 -53.29 19.04 -23.84
C GLN A 165 -52.69 19.88 -24.95
N LEU A 166 -51.46 19.56 -25.37
CA LEU A 166 -50.75 20.28 -26.44
C LEU A 166 -51.25 19.88 -27.84
N HIS A 167 -51.70 18.64 -28.00
CA HIS A 167 -52.17 18.03 -29.25
C HIS A 167 -53.53 17.32 -29.06
N PRO A 168 -54.64 18.07 -28.89
CA PRO A 168 -55.97 17.48 -28.70
C PRO A 168 -56.44 16.61 -29.88
N GLU A 169 -55.83 16.76 -31.05
CA GLU A 169 -56.07 15.96 -32.25
C GLU A 169 -55.49 14.55 -32.19
N THR A 170 -54.57 14.26 -31.25
CA THR A 170 -53.97 12.92 -31.12
C THR A 170 -55.03 11.91 -30.69
N THR A 171 -55.21 10.87 -31.49
CA THR A 171 -56.20 9.81 -31.24
C THR A 171 -55.81 8.94 -30.05
N GLU A 172 -56.79 8.25 -29.44
CA GLU A 172 -56.51 7.30 -28.35
C GLU A 172 -55.62 6.14 -28.81
N GLU A 173 -55.70 5.76 -30.09
CA GLU A 173 -54.84 4.74 -30.70
C GLU A 173 -53.39 5.22 -30.81
N GLU A 174 -53.17 6.45 -31.26
CA GLU A 174 -51.83 7.07 -31.30
C GLU A 174 -51.25 7.26 -29.90
N LEU A 175 -52.04 7.70 -28.92
CA LEU A 175 -51.59 7.79 -27.52
C LEU A 175 -51.24 6.42 -26.94
N ALA A 176 -51.99 5.38 -27.29
CA ALA A 176 -51.69 4.01 -26.88
C ALA A 176 -50.40 3.48 -27.50
N ASP A 177 -50.15 3.78 -28.78
CA ASP A 177 -48.90 3.43 -29.46
C ASP A 177 -47.70 4.16 -28.84
N ILE A 178 -47.80 5.47 -28.63
CA ILE A 178 -46.78 6.27 -27.93
C ILE A 178 -46.51 5.70 -26.54
N LYS A 179 -47.56 5.35 -25.77
CA LYS A 179 -47.42 4.71 -24.46
C LYS A 179 -46.65 3.40 -24.56
N ALA A 180 -46.95 2.57 -25.56
CA ALA A 180 -46.29 1.30 -25.77
C ALA A 180 -44.81 1.48 -26.13
N GLN A 181 -44.49 2.41 -27.03
CA GLN A 181 -43.12 2.75 -27.40
C GLN A 181 -42.32 3.24 -26.19
N LEU A 182 -42.86 4.20 -25.42
CA LEU A 182 -42.17 4.71 -24.22
C LEU A 182 -41.92 3.60 -23.20
N LYS A 183 -42.90 2.73 -22.93
CA LYS A 183 -42.73 1.60 -22.01
C LYS A 183 -41.76 0.54 -22.53
N ALA A 184 -41.69 0.33 -23.84
CA ALA A 184 -40.75 -0.58 -24.47
C ALA A 184 -39.30 -0.05 -24.45
N SER A 185 -39.12 1.27 -24.41
CA SER A 185 -37.79 1.90 -24.26
C SER A 185 -37.20 1.79 -22.84
N LEU A 186 -38.04 1.44 -21.85
CA LEU A 186 -37.66 1.30 -20.45
C LEU A 186 -37.36 -0.16 -20.09
N PRO A 187 -36.64 -0.42 -18.99
CA PRO A 187 -36.46 -1.77 -18.48
C PRO A 187 -37.80 -2.47 -18.26
N PRO A 188 -37.88 -3.81 -18.41
CA PRO A 188 -39.15 -4.51 -18.26
C PRO A 188 -39.73 -4.30 -16.85
N PHE A 189 -41.05 -4.12 -16.76
CA PHE A 189 -41.75 -3.94 -15.48
C PHE A 189 -42.83 -5.00 -15.33
N ASN A 190 -42.47 -6.14 -14.73
CA ASN A 190 -43.31 -7.32 -14.60
C ASN A 190 -43.14 -7.99 -13.23
N ALA A 191 -43.90 -9.07 -12.98
CA ALA A 191 -43.87 -9.78 -11.71
C ALA A 191 -42.50 -10.42 -11.37
N GLU A 192 -41.68 -10.73 -12.38
CA GLU A 192 -40.35 -11.34 -12.18
C GLU A 192 -39.34 -10.33 -11.62
N ILE A 193 -39.46 -9.06 -12.00
CA ILE A 193 -38.54 -7.99 -11.58
C ILE A 193 -38.97 -7.33 -10.27
N ALA A 194 -40.26 -7.40 -9.90
CA ALA A 194 -40.76 -6.79 -8.67
C ALA A 194 -39.93 -7.10 -7.40
N PRO A 195 -39.46 -8.34 -7.15
CA PRO A 195 -38.57 -8.61 -6.01
C PRO A 195 -37.20 -7.90 -6.10
N ALA A 196 -36.68 -7.68 -7.31
CA ALA A 196 -35.42 -6.97 -7.51
C ALA A 196 -35.53 -5.45 -7.29
N LEU A 197 -36.73 -4.94 -6.98
CA LEU A 197 -37.01 -3.52 -6.72
C LEU A 197 -37.31 -3.23 -5.24
N VAL A 198 -37.36 -4.26 -4.38
CA VAL A 198 -37.64 -4.08 -2.95
C VAL A 198 -36.32 -4.00 -2.17
N PRO A 199 -36.00 -2.88 -1.51
CA PRO A 199 -34.70 -2.64 -0.88
C PRO A 199 -34.19 -3.73 0.07
N ASN A 200 -35.03 -4.26 0.97
CA ASN A 200 -34.60 -5.23 1.98
C ASN A 200 -34.19 -6.59 1.38
N LEU A 201 -34.63 -6.89 0.15
CA LEU A 201 -34.38 -8.17 -0.50
C LEU A 201 -32.92 -8.39 -0.89
N VAL A 202 -32.04 -7.38 -0.83
CA VAL A 202 -30.59 -7.59 -0.95
C VAL A 202 -30.07 -8.63 0.06
N SER A 203 -30.41 -8.46 1.34
CA SER A 203 -30.02 -9.39 2.43
C SER A 203 -30.81 -10.70 2.40
N GLY A 204 -32.10 -10.63 2.04
CA GLY A 204 -32.97 -11.80 1.92
C GLY A 204 -32.56 -12.72 0.77
N ARG A 205 -32.07 -12.16 -0.34
CA ARG A 205 -31.61 -12.92 -1.50
C ARG A 205 -30.34 -13.69 -1.17
N ILE A 206 -29.37 -13.06 -0.49
CA ILE A 206 -28.19 -13.76 0.05
C ILE A 206 -28.63 -14.93 0.91
N SER A 207 -29.51 -14.66 1.88
CA SER A 207 -29.93 -15.69 2.83
C SER A 207 -30.61 -16.87 2.14
N ASN A 208 -31.50 -16.57 1.20
CA ASN A 208 -32.23 -17.58 0.46
C ASN A 208 -31.34 -18.41 -0.48
N ARG A 209 -30.35 -17.79 -1.13
CA ARG A 209 -29.48 -18.45 -2.11
C ARG A 209 -28.35 -19.25 -1.45
N LEU A 210 -27.90 -18.85 -0.26
CA LEU A 210 -26.86 -19.53 0.51
C LEU A 210 -27.43 -20.46 1.63
N ASP A 211 -28.74 -20.70 1.65
CA ASP A 211 -29.45 -21.48 2.68
C ASP A 211 -29.19 -21.03 4.13
N ILE A 212 -29.08 -19.72 4.33
CA ILE A 212 -28.93 -19.11 5.64
C ILE A 212 -30.30 -18.88 6.26
N ARG A 213 -30.50 -19.44 7.46
CA ARG A 213 -31.77 -19.41 8.20
C ARG A 213 -31.75 -18.49 9.43
N GLY A 214 -30.62 -17.83 9.70
CA GLY A 214 -30.55 -16.80 10.74
C GLY A 214 -31.11 -15.45 10.29
N THR A 215 -30.90 -14.42 11.09
CA THR A 215 -31.44 -13.07 10.85
C THR A 215 -30.83 -12.42 9.63
N ASN A 216 -31.66 -11.76 8.82
CA ASN A 216 -31.20 -10.94 7.70
C ASN A 216 -31.95 -9.61 7.61
N TYR A 217 -31.22 -8.51 7.41
CA TYR A 217 -31.78 -7.17 7.23
C TYR A 217 -30.73 -6.18 6.72
N ILE A 218 -31.18 -4.97 6.38
CA ILE A 218 -30.33 -3.85 5.97
C ILE A 218 -30.30 -2.75 7.03
N ILE A 219 -29.24 -1.96 7.04
CA ILE A 219 -29.07 -0.76 7.88
C ILE A 219 -28.80 0.45 6.97
N ASP A 220 -29.50 1.54 7.23
CA ASP A 220 -29.22 2.86 6.64
C ASP A 220 -28.84 3.85 7.74
N ALA A 221 -27.54 4.09 7.85
CA ALA A 221 -26.92 5.11 8.67
C ALA A 221 -26.03 6.01 7.79
N ALA A 222 -26.50 6.30 6.57
CA ALA A 222 -25.75 6.99 5.53
C ALA A 222 -24.34 6.38 5.34
N CYS A 223 -23.30 7.21 5.39
CA CYS A 223 -21.91 6.77 5.17
C CYS A 223 -21.36 5.84 6.26
N ALA A 224 -21.99 5.79 7.45
CA ALA A 224 -21.60 4.90 8.54
C ALA A 224 -22.23 3.50 8.46
N SER A 225 -23.15 3.26 7.52
CA SER A 225 -23.99 2.05 7.45
C SER A 225 -23.23 0.73 7.58
N SER A 226 -22.08 0.58 6.90
CA SER A 226 -21.29 -0.66 6.95
C SER A 226 -20.58 -0.89 8.29
N LEU A 227 -20.16 0.17 9.00
CA LEU A 227 -19.60 0.03 10.34
C LEU A 227 -20.69 -0.26 11.39
N ILE A 228 -21.90 0.26 11.21
CA ILE A 228 -23.03 -0.12 12.06
C ILE A 228 -23.44 -1.57 11.82
N ALA A 229 -23.41 -2.04 10.56
CA ALA A 229 -23.62 -3.44 10.24
C ALA A 229 -22.55 -4.35 10.88
N LEU A 230 -21.29 -3.91 10.89
CA LEU A 230 -20.19 -4.57 11.61
C LEU A 230 -20.47 -4.65 13.12
N GLU A 231 -20.79 -3.51 13.76
CA GLU A 231 -21.11 -3.45 15.19
C GLU A 231 -22.21 -4.45 15.55
N ARG A 232 -23.29 -4.48 14.75
CA ARG A 232 -24.40 -5.39 15.00
C ARG A 232 -23.94 -6.84 14.89
N GLY A 233 -23.17 -7.18 13.87
CA GLY A 233 -22.58 -8.52 13.72
C GLY A 233 -21.70 -8.93 14.90
N VAL A 234 -20.86 -8.01 15.40
CA VAL A 234 -20.01 -8.22 16.58
C VAL A 234 -20.85 -8.52 17.83
N VAL A 235 -21.89 -7.72 18.07
CA VAL A 235 -22.76 -7.93 19.23
C VAL A 235 -23.55 -9.23 19.11
N ASP A 236 -24.07 -9.57 17.92
CA ASP A 236 -24.82 -10.82 17.70
C ASP A 236 -23.95 -12.08 17.94
N LEU A 237 -22.67 -12.02 17.56
CA LEU A 237 -21.69 -13.07 17.83
C LEU A 237 -21.38 -13.19 19.33
N ARG A 238 -21.13 -12.07 20.02
CA ARG A 238 -20.81 -12.07 21.46
C ARG A 238 -21.99 -12.54 22.32
N ASP A 239 -23.20 -12.17 21.93
CA ASP A 239 -24.44 -12.62 22.58
C ASP A 239 -24.77 -14.10 22.29
N GLY A 240 -24.04 -14.75 21.38
CA GLY A 240 -24.34 -16.11 20.94
C GLY A 240 -25.63 -16.24 20.13
N ARG A 241 -26.11 -15.14 19.52
CA ARG A 241 -27.29 -15.16 18.64
C ARG A 241 -26.98 -15.78 17.28
N CYS A 242 -25.73 -15.69 16.83
CA CYS A 242 -25.18 -16.42 15.69
C CYS A 242 -23.79 -16.98 16.03
N ASP A 243 -23.27 -17.86 15.18
CA ASP A 243 -21.90 -18.39 15.24
C ASP A 243 -21.04 -17.84 14.08
N MET A 244 -21.69 -17.25 13.08
CA MET A 244 -21.05 -16.50 12.01
C MET A 244 -21.95 -15.32 11.60
N ALA A 245 -21.34 -14.19 11.26
CA ALA A 245 -22.04 -13.03 10.71
C ALA A 245 -21.42 -12.62 9.37
N ILE A 246 -22.27 -12.45 8.36
CA ILE A 246 -21.92 -11.83 7.08
C ILE A 246 -22.32 -10.37 7.19
N VAL A 247 -21.32 -9.48 7.21
CA VAL A 247 -21.51 -8.03 7.35
C VAL A 247 -20.89 -7.29 6.17
N GLY A 248 -21.29 -6.05 5.93
CA GLY A 248 -20.64 -5.25 4.89
C GLY A 248 -21.47 -4.05 4.45
N GLY A 249 -21.18 -3.56 3.25
CA GLY A 249 -21.96 -2.48 2.63
C GLY A 249 -21.96 -2.57 1.11
N VAL A 250 -23.03 -2.05 0.51
CA VAL A 250 -23.26 -2.05 -0.93
C VAL A 250 -23.78 -0.70 -1.41
N HIS A 251 -23.17 -0.18 -2.46
CA HIS A 251 -23.66 0.93 -3.25
C HIS A 251 -23.15 0.78 -4.68
N ALA A 252 -23.89 0.09 -5.54
CA ALA A 252 -23.41 -0.28 -6.86
C ALA A 252 -23.76 0.75 -7.94
N SER A 253 -24.82 1.53 -7.79
CA SER A 253 -25.32 2.46 -8.82
C SER A 253 -25.43 3.88 -8.25
N THR A 254 -24.69 4.82 -8.85
CA THR A 254 -24.71 6.25 -8.47
C THR A 254 -25.31 7.12 -9.59
N PRO A 255 -26.65 7.18 -9.74
CA PRO A 255 -27.26 7.94 -10.83
C PRO A 255 -27.24 9.46 -10.61
N ALA A 256 -27.47 10.21 -11.69
CA ALA A 256 -27.45 11.69 -11.71
C ALA A 256 -28.29 12.37 -10.61
N PRO A 257 -29.50 11.90 -10.24
CA PRO A 257 -30.26 12.53 -9.15
C PRO A 257 -29.54 12.52 -7.79
N ILE A 258 -28.65 11.55 -7.53
CA ILE A 258 -27.81 11.58 -6.32
C ILE A 258 -26.76 12.68 -6.44
N TYR A 259 -26.12 12.82 -7.61
CA TYR A 259 -25.19 13.92 -7.87
C TYR A 259 -25.84 15.29 -7.70
N GLU A 260 -27.08 15.48 -8.19
CA GLU A 260 -27.85 16.72 -8.02
C GLU A 260 -28.02 17.09 -6.54
N ILE A 261 -28.34 16.12 -5.68
CA ILE A 261 -28.44 16.35 -4.23
C ILE A 261 -27.10 16.82 -3.67
N PHE A 262 -25.99 16.17 -4.04
CA PHE A 262 -24.66 16.57 -3.54
C PHE A 262 -24.16 17.89 -4.13
N CYS A 263 -24.61 18.29 -5.33
CA CYS A 263 -24.37 19.62 -5.89
C CYS A 263 -25.11 20.68 -5.06
N GLN A 264 -26.39 20.46 -4.75
CA GLN A 264 -27.18 21.35 -3.90
C GLN A 264 -26.59 21.51 -2.49
N LEU A 265 -25.93 20.47 -1.98
CA LEU A 265 -25.20 20.50 -0.70
C LEU A 265 -23.83 21.18 -0.79
N GLU A 266 -23.39 21.57 -2.00
CA GLU A 266 -22.04 22.07 -2.28
C GLU A 266 -20.95 21.12 -1.79
N ALA A 267 -21.25 19.82 -1.78
CA ALA A 267 -20.37 18.80 -1.23
C ALA A 267 -19.41 18.23 -2.29
N LEU A 268 -19.75 18.30 -3.59
CA LEU A 268 -18.88 17.75 -4.64
C LEU A 268 -17.73 18.69 -4.99
N SER A 269 -16.55 18.11 -5.19
CA SER A 269 -15.38 18.81 -5.72
C SER A 269 -15.68 19.41 -7.09
N ARG A 270 -15.39 20.70 -7.26
CA ARG A 270 -15.44 21.36 -8.58
C ARG A 270 -14.17 21.10 -9.39
N ARG A 271 -13.07 20.76 -8.72
CA ARG A 271 -11.80 20.34 -9.36
C ARG A 271 -11.88 18.94 -9.95
N GLY A 272 -12.92 18.17 -9.61
CA GLY A 272 -13.09 16.81 -10.11
C GLY A 272 -12.07 15.83 -9.55
N ALA A 273 -11.59 16.05 -8.32
CA ALA A 273 -10.71 15.14 -7.60
C ALA A 273 -11.10 15.07 -6.12
N ILE A 274 -10.95 13.89 -5.51
CA ILE A 274 -11.11 13.69 -4.07
C ILE A 274 -9.72 13.50 -3.44
N ARG A 275 -9.29 14.47 -2.64
CA ARG A 275 -7.95 14.51 -2.04
C ARG A 275 -8.04 14.86 -0.55
N PRO A 276 -8.42 13.90 0.30
CA PRO A 276 -8.54 14.12 1.74
C PRO A 276 -7.24 14.65 2.32
N PHE A 277 -7.34 15.63 3.23
CA PHE A 277 -6.22 16.27 3.91
C PHE A 277 -5.27 17.09 3.04
N SER A 278 -5.55 17.25 1.74
CA SER A 278 -4.77 18.07 0.82
C SER A 278 -5.08 19.56 0.98
N ALA A 279 -4.09 20.42 0.74
CA ALA A 279 -4.29 21.86 0.62
C ALA A 279 -5.28 22.23 -0.51
N GLU A 280 -5.45 21.34 -1.49
CA GLU A 280 -6.35 21.52 -2.63
C GLU A 280 -7.73 20.90 -2.42
N ALA A 281 -8.01 20.31 -1.25
CA ALA A 281 -9.29 19.68 -0.93
C ALA A 281 -10.44 20.71 -0.99
N ASP A 282 -11.40 20.50 -1.90
CA ASP A 282 -12.55 21.39 -2.12
C ASP A 282 -13.92 20.68 -2.04
N GLY A 283 -13.94 19.36 -1.87
CA GLY A 283 -15.16 18.56 -1.79
C GLY A 283 -14.92 17.07 -2.06
N THR A 284 -15.97 16.27 -1.89
CA THR A 284 -15.94 14.83 -2.18
C THR A 284 -16.18 14.54 -3.67
N LEU A 285 -15.95 13.30 -4.07
CA LEU A 285 -16.56 12.71 -5.27
C LEU A 285 -17.27 11.42 -4.87
N LEU A 286 -18.38 11.12 -5.53
CA LEU A 286 -19.11 9.88 -5.26
C LEU A 286 -18.40 8.68 -5.89
N GLY A 287 -18.67 7.51 -5.35
CA GLY A 287 -18.17 6.26 -5.89
C GLY A 287 -19.14 5.11 -5.68
N GLU A 288 -18.87 4.02 -6.35
CA GLU A 288 -19.61 2.76 -6.30
C GLU A 288 -18.73 1.69 -5.67
N GLY A 289 -19.32 0.66 -5.06
CA GLY A 289 -18.57 -0.44 -4.49
C GLY A 289 -19.37 -1.38 -3.61
N VAL A 290 -18.79 -2.56 -3.40
CA VAL A 290 -19.32 -3.61 -2.53
C VAL A 290 -18.17 -4.19 -1.71
N GLY A 291 -18.34 -4.22 -0.39
CA GLY A 291 -17.40 -4.88 0.52
C GLY A 291 -18.16 -5.76 1.51
N ILE A 292 -17.79 -7.04 1.58
CA ILE A 292 -18.42 -8.03 2.46
C ILE A 292 -17.35 -8.73 3.30
N LEU A 293 -17.64 -8.92 4.58
CA LEU A 293 -16.79 -9.59 5.56
C LEU A 293 -17.56 -10.73 6.24
N CYS A 294 -16.85 -11.82 6.52
CA CYS A 294 -17.32 -12.95 7.31
C CYS A 294 -16.64 -12.92 8.68
N LEU A 295 -17.45 -12.94 9.74
CA LEU A 295 -17.00 -12.79 11.12
C LEU A 295 -17.31 -14.04 11.94
N LYS A 296 -16.42 -14.38 12.86
CA LYS A 296 -16.62 -15.40 13.90
C LYS A 296 -16.06 -14.91 15.23
N ARG A 297 -16.49 -15.52 16.34
CA ARG A 297 -15.75 -15.40 17.60
C ARG A 297 -14.33 -15.97 17.40
N LEU A 298 -13.33 -15.34 18.02
CA LEU A 298 -11.94 -15.78 17.87
C LEU A 298 -11.75 -17.25 18.26
N SER A 299 -12.34 -17.66 19.39
CA SER A 299 -12.24 -19.04 19.87
C SER A 299 -12.81 -20.06 18.87
N ASP A 300 -13.92 -19.75 18.21
CA ASP A 300 -14.52 -20.60 17.18
C ASP A 300 -13.69 -20.64 15.90
N ALA A 301 -13.09 -19.51 15.51
CA ALA A 301 -12.22 -19.43 14.34
C ALA A 301 -10.93 -20.25 14.54
N GLU A 302 -10.30 -20.13 15.70
CA GLU A 302 -9.13 -20.93 16.08
C GLU A 302 -9.46 -22.42 16.15
N ALA A 303 -10.57 -22.78 16.80
CA ALA A 303 -11.02 -24.17 16.91
C ALA A 303 -11.33 -24.80 15.55
N ALA A 304 -11.84 -24.01 14.60
CA ALA A 304 -12.09 -24.46 13.24
C ALA A 304 -10.83 -24.50 12.36
N GLY A 305 -9.74 -23.84 12.75
CA GLY A 305 -8.57 -23.64 11.90
C GLY A 305 -8.86 -22.71 10.72
N ASP A 306 -9.69 -21.69 10.95
CA ASP A 306 -9.96 -20.64 9.97
C ASP A 306 -8.72 -19.78 9.72
N ARG A 307 -8.62 -19.21 8.52
CA ARG A 307 -7.71 -18.07 8.29
C ARG A 307 -8.30 -16.86 9.00
N ILE A 308 -7.48 -16.07 9.67
CA ILE A 308 -7.91 -14.86 10.37
C ILE A 308 -7.15 -13.67 9.76
N TYR A 309 -7.85 -12.70 9.16
CA TYR A 309 -7.19 -11.53 8.57
C TYR A 309 -6.80 -10.51 9.64
N ALA A 310 -7.73 -10.20 10.53
CA ALA A 310 -7.56 -9.28 11.65
C ALA A 310 -8.63 -9.58 12.72
N LEU A 311 -8.44 -9.01 13.90
CA LEU A 311 -9.39 -9.05 15.00
C LEU A 311 -10.11 -7.71 15.11
N VAL A 312 -11.42 -7.73 15.32
CA VAL A 312 -12.22 -6.57 15.72
C VAL A 312 -12.30 -6.59 17.24
N ARG A 313 -11.74 -5.55 17.87
CA ARG A 313 -11.65 -5.42 19.33
C ARG A 313 -12.85 -4.69 19.91
N GLY A 314 -13.30 -3.62 19.26
CA GLY A 314 -14.47 -2.83 19.67
C GLY A 314 -14.97 -1.94 18.54
N VAL A 315 -16.24 -1.55 18.60
CA VAL A 315 -16.86 -0.63 17.64
C VAL A 315 -17.70 0.39 18.38
N GLY A 316 -17.16 1.60 18.50
CA GLY A 316 -17.85 2.71 19.16
C GLY A 316 -18.77 3.43 18.19
N VAL A 317 -20.01 3.66 18.61
CA VAL A 317 -21.02 4.40 17.85
C VAL A 317 -21.54 5.57 18.68
N ALA A 318 -21.68 6.74 18.08
CA ALA A 318 -22.23 7.93 18.72
C ALA A 318 -22.99 8.82 17.74
N SER A 319 -23.84 9.70 18.25
CA SER A 319 -24.53 10.71 17.44
C SER A 319 -24.04 12.11 17.81
N ASP A 320 -24.00 12.99 16.81
CA ASP A 320 -23.72 14.42 16.94
C ASP A 320 -24.76 15.16 17.80
N GLY A 321 -25.97 14.61 17.96
CA GLY A 321 -27.02 15.21 18.75
C GLY A 321 -27.43 16.60 18.23
N ARG A 322 -27.72 17.54 19.15
CA ARG A 322 -28.22 18.88 18.81
C ARG A 322 -27.09 19.82 18.40
N GLY A 323 -26.97 20.14 17.10
CA GLY A 323 -26.02 21.09 16.52
C GLY A 323 -26.65 22.27 15.77
N LEU A 324 -25.82 23.08 15.10
CA LEU A 324 -26.25 24.24 14.29
C LEU A 324 -27.01 23.85 13.01
N GLY A 325 -26.69 22.68 12.44
CA GLY A 325 -27.36 22.10 11.30
C GLY A 325 -27.24 20.58 11.33
N ILE A 326 -28.20 19.88 10.72
CA ILE A 326 -28.26 18.41 10.70
C ILE A 326 -27.11 17.74 9.92
N LEU A 327 -26.42 18.52 9.09
CA LEU A 327 -25.41 18.06 8.14
C LEU A 327 -23.98 18.45 8.52
N ALA A 328 -23.82 19.33 9.50
CA ALA A 328 -22.52 19.79 9.94
C ALA A 328 -21.88 18.71 10.85
N PRO A 329 -20.66 18.24 10.56
CA PRO A 329 -19.97 17.30 11.44
C PRO A 329 -19.69 17.95 12.79
N ARG A 330 -19.55 17.13 13.84
CA ARG A 330 -19.27 17.62 15.19
C ARG A 330 -18.15 16.86 15.87
N LEU A 331 -17.19 17.63 16.33
CA LEU A 331 -16.07 17.16 17.14
C LEU A 331 -16.53 16.28 18.31
N GLU A 332 -17.56 16.70 19.07
CA GLU A 332 -18.00 15.95 20.25
C GLU A 332 -18.59 14.58 19.90
N GLY A 333 -19.30 14.48 18.76
CA GLY A 333 -19.89 13.23 18.30
C GLY A 333 -18.83 12.25 17.82
N GLU A 334 -17.85 12.73 17.05
CA GLU A 334 -16.71 11.93 16.57
C GLU A 334 -15.83 11.46 17.73
N ALA A 335 -15.46 12.37 18.64
CA ALA A 335 -14.68 12.05 19.84
C ALA A 335 -15.39 11.04 20.75
N LEU A 336 -16.73 11.12 20.88
CA LEU A 336 -17.48 10.16 21.67
C LEU A 336 -17.51 8.76 21.02
N ALA A 337 -17.61 8.67 19.70
CA ALA A 337 -17.52 7.39 19.00
C ALA A 337 -16.14 6.76 19.19
N LEU A 338 -15.07 7.55 19.04
CA LEU A 338 -13.68 7.13 19.31
C LEU A 338 -13.53 6.62 20.75
N ALA A 339 -13.92 7.40 21.74
CA ALA A 339 -13.79 7.05 23.15
C ALA A 339 -14.50 5.73 23.49
N ARG A 340 -15.75 5.56 23.01
CA ARG A 340 -16.52 4.32 23.21
C ARG A 340 -15.83 3.10 22.60
N ALA A 341 -15.25 3.25 21.41
CA ALA A 341 -14.58 2.17 20.72
C ALA A 341 -13.33 1.67 21.49
N TYR A 342 -12.51 2.60 22.00
CA TYR A 342 -11.32 2.27 22.79
C TYR A 342 -11.67 1.72 24.17
N GLU A 343 -12.71 2.26 24.82
CA GLU A 343 -13.24 1.74 26.09
C GLU A 343 -13.72 0.28 25.91
N GLU A 344 -14.53 0.02 24.89
CA GLU A 344 -15.02 -1.32 24.58
C GLU A 344 -13.88 -2.28 24.19
N ALA A 345 -12.91 -1.81 23.41
CA ALA A 345 -11.77 -2.61 22.98
C ALA A 345 -10.83 -2.99 24.12
N GLY A 346 -10.80 -2.20 25.21
CA GLY A 346 -9.81 -2.33 26.28
C GLY A 346 -8.39 -2.12 25.77
N VAL A 347 -8.21 -1.19 24.82
CA VAL A 347 -6.95 -0.92 24.13
C VAL A 347 -6.47 0.48 24.47
N ASP A 348 -5.19 0.63 24.83
CA ASP A 348 -4.57 1.96 24.94
C ASP A 348 -4.48 2.57 23.52
N PRO A 349 -5.14 3.72 23.26
CA PRO A 349 -5.08 4.41 21.97
C PRO A 349 -3.65 4.67 21.50
N ALA A 350 -2.68 4.76 22.42
CA ALA A 350 -1.30 5.03 22.05
C ALA A 350 -0.56 3.91 21.33
N THR A 351 -1.14 2.72 21.31
CA THR A 351 -0.61 1.55 20.62
C THR A 351 -1.10 1.44 19.16
N VAL A 352 -1.99 2.34 18.75
CA VAL A 352 -2.49 2.42 17.37
C VAL A 352 -1.41 2.99 16.46
N GLY A 353 -1.13 2.31 15.36
CA GLY A 353 -0.13 2.75 14.37
C GLY A 353 -0.73 3.21 13.04
N LEU A 354 -2.03 3.02 12.82
CA LEU A 354 -2.72 3.36 11.57
C LEU A 354 -4.15 3.85 11.85
N ILE A 355 -4.54 4.97 11.25
CA ILE A 355 -5.92 5.41 11.14
C ILE A 355 -6.32 5.45 9.66
N GLU A 356 -7.31 4.63 9.33
CA GLU A 356 -8.08 4.76 8.10
C GLU A 356 -9.26 5.71 8.39
N ALA A 357 -9.10 6.95 7.96
CA ALA A 357 -10.02 8.03 8.25
C ALA A 357 -11.30 7.96 7.41
N HIS A 358 -12.31 8.71 7.84
CA HIS A 358 -13.48 9.00 7.05
C HIS A 358 -13.09 9.85 5.83
N GLY A 359 -12.29 10.90 6.02
CA GLY A 359 -11.54 11.63 4.99
C GLY A 359 -12.31 11.84 3.69
N THR A 360 -13.25 12.79 3.69
CA THR A 360 -14.12 13.08 2.53
C THR A 360 -13.57 14.20 1.64
N ALA A 361 -12.42 14.77 1.97
CA ALA A 361 -11.85 15.93 1.28
C ALA A 361 -12.72 17.19 1.39
N THR A 362 -13.61 17.25 2.38
CA THR A 362 -14.34 18.47 2.73
C THR A 362 -13.52 19.24 3.75
N ARG A 363 -13.31 20.55 3.54
CA ARG A 363 -12.43 21.36 4.41
C ARG A 363 -12.82 21.30 5.89
N VAL A 364 -14.12 21.37 6.19
CA VAL A 364 -14.65 21.32 7.57
C VAL A 364 -14.59 19.90 8.12
N GLY A 365 -14.96 18.89 7.33
CA GLY A 365 -14.94 17.49 7.77
C GLY A 365 -13.54 17.01 8.09
N ASP A 366 -12.59 17.24 7.19
CA ASP A 366 -11.18 16.86 7.39
C ASP A 366 -10.59 17.55 8.63
N ALA A 367 -10.86 18.85 8.85
CA ALA A 367 -10.40 19.55 10.04
C ALA A 367 -11.01 19.02 11.34
N THR A 368 -12.33 18.77 11.35
CA THR A 368 -13.05 18.22 12.51
C THR A 368 -12.52 16.83 12.88
N GLU A 369 -12.27 15.99 11.87
CA GLU A 369 -11.75 14.64 12.07
C GLU A 369 -10.32 14.65 12.64
N ILE A 370 -9.43 15.51 12.11
CA ILE A 370 -8.08 15.65 12.67
C ILE A 370 -8.12 16.14 14.12
N GLU A 371 -9.00 17.09 14.44
CA GLU A 371 -9.16 17.60 15.81
C GLU A 371 -9.67 16.51 16.76
N ALA A 372 -10.64 15.69 16.33
CA ALA A 372 -11.15 14.55 17.11
C ALA A 372 -10.06 13.52 17.39
N LEU A 373 -9.29 13.16 16.37
CA LEU A 373 -8.17 12.22 16.50
C LEU A 373 -7.06 12.79 17.39
N ALA A 374 -6.70 14.06 17.22
CA ALA A 374 -5.70 14.73 18.05
C ALA A 374 -6.11 14.75 19.53
N GLY A 375 -7.39 15.01 19.83
CA GLY A 375 -7.95 14.92 21.18
C GLY A 375 -7.88 13.51 21.77
N GLN A 376 -8.09 12.48 20.96
CA GLN A 376 -8.06 11.08 21.39
C GLN A 376 -6.64 10.54 21.63
N PHE A 377 -5.66 10.91 20.81
CA PHE A 377 -4.29 10.38 20.88
C PHE A 377 -3.33 11.25 21.67
N GLY A 378 -3.68 12.52 21.91
CA GLY A 378 -2.83 13.49 22.60
C GLY A 378 -1.64 13.97 21.76
N PRO A 379 -0.75 14.77 22.37
CA PRO A 379 0.42 15.32 21.68
C PRO A 379 1.49 14.25 21.40
N PRO A 380 2.48 14.55 20.52
CA PRO A 380 3.65 13.71 20.31
C PRO A 380 4.35 13.31 21.62
N ARG A 381 4.71 12.04 21.75
CA ARG A 381 5.44 11.49 22.91
C ARG A 381 6.97 11.61 22.77
N GLY A 382 7.45 12.09 21.63
CA GLY A 382 8.87 12.22 21.27
C GLY A 382 9.05 13.18 20.09
N ALA A 383 10.13 12.99 19.32
CA ALA A 383 10.50 13.91 18.24
C ALA A 383 9.68 13.76 16.94
N ALA A 384 8.92 12.66 16.76
CA ALA A 384 8.22 12.37 15.51
C ALA A 384 6.80 11.86 15.70
N ALA A 385 5.94 12.12 14.71
CA ALA A 385 4.64 11.48 14.55
C ALA A 385 4.81 9.98 14.27
N ASP A 386 3.91 9.16 14.83
CA ASP A 386 4.02 7.70 14.83
C ASP A 386 2.72 6.97 14.44
N ILE A 387 1.65 7.72 14.15
CA ILE A 387 0.37 7.18 13.67
C ILE A 387 0.20 7.54 12.19
N ALA A 388 0.25 6.52 11.33
CA ALA A 388 -0.03 6.71 9.90
C ALA A 388 -1.50 7.08 9.71
N LEU A 389 -1.77 8.08 8.88
CA LEU A 389 -3.10 8.54 8.50
C LEU A 389 -3.30 8.34 7.00
N GLY A 390 -4.45 7.80 6.62
CA GLY A 390 -4.86 7.69 5.22
C GLY A 390 -6.37 7.60 5.04
N ALA A 391 -6.83 7.72 3.79
CA ALA A 391 -8.24 7.55 3.44
C ALA A 391 -8.36 6.93 2.04
N VAL A 392 -8.92 5.72 1.95
CA VAL A 392 -9.09 4.99 0.68
C VAL A 392 -9.96 5.73 -0.34
N LYS A 393 -10.81 6.64 0.14
CA LYS A 393 -11.66 7.49 -0.71
C LYS A 393 -10.84 8.33 -1.69
N SER A 394 -9.59 8.64 -1.37
CA SER A 394 -8.69 9.35 -2.29
C SER A 394 -8.46 8.59 -3.61
N MET A 395 -8.65 7.26 -3.61
CA MET A 395 -8.43 6.37 -4.75
C MET A 395 -9.73 5.93 -5.43
N ILE A 396 -10.77 5.62 -4.66
CA ILE A 396 -12.00 4.99 -5.18
C ILE A 396 -13.24 5.90 -5.17
N GLY A 397 -13.11 7.15 -4.72
CA GLY A 397 -14.27 7.99 -4.44
C GLY A 397 -14.99 7.61 -3.13
N HIS A 398 -16.06 8.31 -2.83
CA HIS A 398 -16.89 8.06 -1.66
C HIS A 398 -18.02 7.08 -1.99
N CYS A 399 -17.80 5.79 -1.67
CA CYS A 399 -18.75 4.69 -1.91
C CYS A 399 -20.00 4.69 -1.01
N LEU A 400 -20.42 5.85 -0.49
CA LEU A 400 -21.58 6.03 0.38
C LEU A 400 -21.66 4.92 1.47
N PRO A 401 -22.72 4.09 1.63
CA PRO A 401 -22.79 3.10 2.72
C PRO A 401 -21.72 2.00 2.62
N ALA A 402 -21.09 1.77 1.46
CA ALA A 402 -20.01 0.80 1.29
C ALA A 402 -18.62 1.35 1.70
N SER A 403 -18.49 2.64 1.98
CA SER A 403 -17.19 3.27 2.28
C SER A 403 -16.51 2.70 3.52
N GLY A 404 -17.30 2.42 4.56
CA GLY A 404 -16.78 1.80 5.78
C GLY A 404 -16.22 0.40 5.54
N ALA A 405 -16.91 -0.42 4.73
CA ALA A 405 -16.43 -1.73 4.32
C ALA A 405 -15.13 -1.66 3.51
N ALA A 406 -14.98 -0.66 2.62
CA ALA A 406 -13.73 -0.42 1.90
C ALA A 406 -12.56 -0.13 2.86
N GLY A 407 -12.78 0.76 3.84
CA GLY A 407 -11.79 1.07 4.88
C GLY A 407 -11.46 -0.14 5.75
N LEU A 408 -12.46 -0.92 6.18
CA LEU A 408 -12.26 -2.15 6.95
C LEU A 408 -11.43 -3.18 6.20
N ILE A 409 -11.71 -3.42 4.92
CA ILE A 409 -10.97 -4.38 4.10
C ILE A 409 -9.53 -3.90 3.88
N LYS A 410 -9.31 -2.62 3.54
CA LYS A 410 -7.97 -2.03 3.43
C LYS A 410 -7.17 -2.21 4.72
N THR A 411 -7.77 -1.90 5.87
CA THR A 411 -7.11 -1.97 7.17
C THR A 411 -6.85 -3.41 7.62
N ALA A 412 -7.79 -4.33 7.40
CA ALA A 412 -7.58 -5.75 7.68
C ALA A 412 -6.45 -6.33 6.82
N LEU A 413 -6.35 -5.94 5.55
CA LEU A 413 -5.24 -6.31 4.67
C LEU A 413 -3.91 -5.68 5.10
N ALA A 414 -3.92 -4.42 5.55
CA ALA A 414 -2.74 -3.74 6.08
C ALA A 414 -2.16 -4.45 7.31
N LEU A 415 -3.03 -4.89 8.24
CA LEU A 415 -2.65 -5.68 9.41
C LEU A 415 -2.16 -7.07 9.00
N TYR A 416 -2.90 -7.76 8.12
CA TYR A 416 -2.54 -9.10 7.66
C TYR A 416 -1.18 -9.13 6.96
N HIS A 417 -0.94 -8.21 6.03
CA HIS A 417 0.32 -8.06 5.28
C HIS A 417 1.39 -7.22 6.01
N ARG A 418 1.07 -6.68 7.19
CA ARG A 418 1.97 -5.85 8.02
C ARG A 418 2.65 -4.75 7.19
N THR A 419 1.82 -4.03 6.45
CA THR A 419 2.22 -3.00 5.49
C THR A 419 1.37 -1.77 5.72
N LEU A 420 1.99 -0.60 5.85
CA LEU A 420 1.31 0.69 5.92
C LEU A 420 0.90 1.10 4.49
N PRO A 421 -0.40 1.21 4.19
CA PRO A 421 -0.88 1.52 2.85
C PRO A 421 -0.81 3.03 2.57
N PRO A 422 -0.52 3.45 1.32
CA PRO A 422 -0.48 4.85 0.97
C PRO A 422 -1.89 5.49 0.93
N THR A 423 -1.91 6.82 0.99
CA THR A 423 -3.04 7.69 0.67
C THR A 423 -2.62 8.69 -0.42
N LEU A 424 -3.53 9.06 -1.32
CA LEU A 424 -3.20 9.99 -2.41
C LEU A 424 -3.32 11.43 -1.91
N VAL A 425 -2.18 12.02 -1.53
CA VAL A 425 -2.04 13.42 -1.16
C VAL A 425 -0.72 13.95 -1.71
N GLU A 426 -0.78 15.03 -2.49
CA GLU A 426 0.40 15.68 -3.05
C GLU A 426 0.97 16.72 -2.09
N THR A 427 0.13 17.67 -1.65
CA THR A 427 0.52 18.73 -0.72
C THR A 427 -0.42 18.71 0.49
N PRO A 428 0.06 18.31 1.69
CA PRO A 428 -0.74 18.35 2.91
C PRO A 428 -1.28 19.76 3.21
N ASN A 429 -2.47 19.85 3.78
CA ASN A 429 -3.04 21.12 4.20
C ASN A 429 -2.39 21.60 5.52
N PRO A 430 -1.60 22.70 5.52
CA PRO A 430 -0.96 23.20 6.74
C PRO A 430 -1.96 23.68 7.80
N ALA A 431 -3.19 24.00 7.42
CA ALA A 431 -4.23 24.42 8.37
C ALA A 431 -4.70 23.29 9.30
N LEU A 432 -4.41 22.02 8.96
CA LEU A 432 -4.77 20.86 9.79
C LEU A 432 -3.86 20.71 11.01
N GLY A 433 -2.71 21.40 11.06
CA GLY A 433 -1.83 21.38 12.23
C GLY A 433 -1.26 20.00 12.58
N LEU A 434 -1.07 19.12 11.59
CA LEU A 434 -0.60 17.74 11.79
C LEU A 434 0.72 17.68 12.55
N GLU A 435 1.59 18.69 12.41
CA GLU A 435 2.87 18.81 13.11
C GLU A 435 2.75 18.90 14.64
N LYS A 436 1.55 19.21 15.14
CA LYS A 436 1.23 19.26 16.58
C LYS A 436 0.58 17.98 17.09
N THR A 437 0.39 17.00 16.21
CA THR A 437 -0.32 15.74 16.48
C THR A 437 0.63 14.55 16.32
N ARG A 438 0.18 13.37 16.73
CA ARG A 438 0.88 12.10 16.46
C ARG A 438 0.67 11.57 15.05
N LEU A 439 -0.16 12.24 14.24
CA LEU A 439 -0.59 11.79 12.93
C LEU A 439 0.37 12.27 11.85
N TYR A 440 0.62 11.42 10.86
CA TYR A 440 1.31 11.80 9.62
C TYR A 440 0.63 11.17 8.41
N LEU A 441 0.66 11.85 7.26
CA LEU A 441 0.06 11.33 6.04
C LEU A 441 0.99 10.29 5.41
N ASN A 442 0.55 9.02 5.36
CA ASN A 442 1.36 7.97 4.75
C ASN A 442 1.14 7.96 3.23
N THR A 443 2.05 8.56 2.46
CA THR A 443 1.91 8.75 1.00
C THR A 443 2.55 7.65 0.14
N GLU A 444 3.25 6.70 0.77
CA GLU A 444 3.92 5.57 0.12
C GLU A 444 3.62 4.27 0.86
N ALA A 445 3.65 3.13 0.14
CA ALA A 445 3.63 1.83 0.79
C ALA A 445 4.92 1.62 1.59
N ARG A 446 4.78 1.22 2.87
CA ARG A 446 5.93 1.00 3.77
C ARG A 446 5.76 -0.30 4.56
N PRO A 447 6.85 -1.03 4.85
CA PRO A 447 6.76 -2.13 5.80
C PRO A 447 6.31 -1.56 7.15
N TRP A 448 5.31 -2.17 7.77
CA TRP A 448 4.81 -1.74 9.07
C TRP A 448 5.72 -2.30 10.16
N ILE A 449 6.82 -1.60 10.41
CA ILE A 449 7.76 -1.96 11.48
C ILE A 449 7.06 -1.75 12.83
N HIS A 450 7.05 -2.78 13.66
CA HIS A 450 6.42 -2.80 14.97
C HIS A 450 7.32 -3.57 15.94
N GLY A 451 8.15 -2.84 16.66
CA GLY A 451 9.05 -3.41 17.67
C GLY A 451 8.41 -3.58 19.06
N GLY A 452 7.20 -3.06 19.27
CA GLY A 452 6.53 -3.15 20.57
C GLY A 452 6.05 -4.57 20.91
N PRO A 453 5.89 -4.90 22.21
CA PRO A 453 5.34 -6.19 22.64
C PRO A 453 3.84 -6.33 22.37
N GLU A 454 3.14 -5.21 22.19
CA GLU A 454 1.74 -5.17 21.79
C GLU A 454 1.58 -5.66 20.34
N PRO A 455 0.40 -6.12 19.91
CA PRO A 455 0.11 -6.34 18.49
C PRO A 455 -0.06 -5.01 17.72
N ARG A 456 0.13 -5.03 16.39
CA ARG A 456 -0.22 -3.90 15.53
C ARG A 456 -1.72 -3.62 15.62
N ARG A 457 -2.08 -2.34 15.72
CA ARG A 457 -3.47 -1.90 15.86
C ARG A 457 -3.79 -0.76 14.91
N ALA A 458 -5.03 -0.73 14.45
CA ALA A 458 -5.54 0.29 13.56
C ALA A 458 -6.96 0.73 13.94
N GLY A 459 -7.29 1.98 13.64
CA GLY A 459 -8.64 2.52 13.72
C GLY A 459 -9.26 2.71 12.33
N VAL A 460 -10.58 2.56 12.21
CA VAL A 460 -11.35 2.85 10.99
C VAL A 460 -12.52 3.76 11.32
N ASN A 461 -12.59 4.92 10.68
CA ASN A 461 -13.64 5.91 10.86
C ASN A 461 -14.71 5.81 9.75
N ALA A 462 -15.98 5.92 10.13
CA ALA A 462 -17.05 6.24 9.20
C ALA A 462 -18.07 7.17 9.86
N PHE A 463 -18.15 8.39 9.34
CA PHE A 463 -19.04 9.43 9.85
C PHE A 463 -20.17 9.66 8.84
N GLY A 464 -21.39 9.36 9.28
CA GLY A 464 -22.60 9.40 8.47
C GLY A 464 -23.20 10.79 8.45
N PHE A 465 -23.55 11.25 7.26
CA PHE A 465 -24.36 12.45 7.08
C PHE A 465 -25.69 12.30 7.85
N GLY A 466 -26.10 13.32 8.59
CA GLY A 466 -27.17 13.22 9.60
C GLY A 466 -26.67 12.94 11.02
N GLY A 467 -25.35 12.82 11.21
CA GLY A 467 -24.68 12.90 12.49
C GLY A 467 -24.61 11.58 13.26
N ILE A 468 -24.42 10.46 12.56
CA ILE A 468 -24.15 9.14 13.16
C ILE A 468 -22.71 8.73 12.87
N ASN A 469 -21.90 8.59 13.91
CA ASN A 469 -20.47 8.36 13.82
C ASN A 469 -20.11 6.97 14.33
N ALA A 470 -19.20 6.28 13.63
CA ALA A 470 -18.68 5.00 14.04
C ALA A 470 -17.15 4.94 13.95
N HIS A 471 -16.51 4.32 14.94
CA HIS A 471 -15.09 3.99 14.96
C HIS A 471 -14.90 2.51 15.28
N ALA A 472 -14.17 1.79 14.44
CA ALA A 472 -13.79 0.40 14.71
C ALA A 472 -12.31 0.29 15.06
N VAL A 473 -11.98 -0.48 16.10
CA VAL A 473 -10.60 -0.80 16.49
C VAL A 473 -10.27 -2.21 16.02
N LEU A 474 -9.25 -2.32 15.16
CA LEU A 474 -8.75 -3.57 14.61
C LEU A 474 -7.35 -3.89 15.17
N GLU A 475 -7.05 -5.18 15.27
CA GLU A 475 -5.79 -5.69 15.81
C GLU A 475 -5.25 -6.85 14.96
N GLU A 476 -3.92 -6.93 14.86
CA GLU A 476 -3.22 -8.03 14.21
C GLU A 476 -3.46 -9.37 14.93
N TYR A 477 -3.74 -10.42 14.16
CA TYR A 477 -3.69 -11.80 14.66
C TYR A 477 -2.28 -12.37 14.45
N ALA A 478 -1.43 -12.24 15.47
CA ALA A 478 0.00 -12.60 15.41
C ALA A 478 0.31 -14.07 15.04
N PRO A 479 -0.50 -15.09 15.40
CA PRO A 479 -0.20 -16.48 15.05
C PRO A 479 -0.21 -16.80 13.55
N ASN A 480 -0.66 -15.87 12.71
CA ASN A 480 -0.62 -16.06 11.26
C ASN A 480 0.80 -16.28 10.75
N PRO A 481 1.00 -17.23 9.81
CA PRO A 481 2.22 -17.26 9.03
C PRO A 481 2.37 -15.95 8.24
N GLU A 482 3.59 -15.67 7.81
CA GLU A 482 3.86 -14.52 6.96
C GLU A 482 3.11 -14.67 5.63
N PRO A 483 2.19 -13.76 5.26
CA PRO A 483 1.45 -13.91 4.02
C PRO A 483 2.34 -13.62 2.81
N ALA A 484 2.00 -14.24 1.68
CA ALA A 484 2.63 -13.91 0.41
C ALA A 484 2.37 -12.43 0.04
N PRO A 485 3.36 -11.73 -0.54
CA PRO A 485 3.19 -10.35 -0.97
C PRO A 485 2.22 -10.27 -2.16
N VAL A 486 1.47 -9.16 -2.28
CA VAL A 486 0.49 -8.93 -3.36
C VAL A 486 0.79 -7.60 -4.04
N LEU A 487 2.03 -7.45 -4.49
CA LEU A 487 2.55 -6.23 -5.13
C LEU A 487 2.81 -6.46 -6.60
N THR A 488 2.62 -5.42 -7.42
CA THR A 488 3.01 -5.45 -8.82
C THR A 488 4.54 -5.45 -8.92
N ARG A 489 5.09 -6.37 -9.71
CA ARG A 489 6.52 -6.39 -10.02
C ARG A 489 6.76 -5.55 -11.27
N ALA A 490 7.63 -4.54 -11.17
CA ALA A 490 7.98 -3.70 -12.31
C ALA A 490 8.71 -4.47 -13.42
N THR A 491 9.42 -5.55 -13.06
CA THR A 491 10.15 -6.42 -13.98
C THR A 491 9.95 -7.88 -13.60
N GLU A 492 10.24 -8.78 -14.53
CA GLU A 492 10.42 -10.20 -14.29
C GLU A 492 11.80 -10.64 -14.77
N VAL A 493 12.27 -11.79 -14.26
CA VAL A 493 13.54 -12.38 -14.65
C VAL A 493 13.33 -13.78 -15.21
N MET A 494 14.01 -14.07 -16.32
CA MET A 494 13.95 -15.38 -16.99
C MET A 494 15.36 -15.92 -17.21
N PHE A 495 15.58 -17.19 -16.86
CA PHE A 495 16.86 -17.88 -17.01
C PHE A 495 16.78 -18.97 -18.07
N LEU A 496 17.87 -19.16 -18.81
CA LEU A 496 18.03 -20.24 -19.77
C LEU A 496 19.43 -20.85 -19.59
N ASP A 497 19.53 -22.16 -19.71
CA ASP A 497 20.81 -22.87 -19.77
C ASP A 497 20.80 -23.95 -20.87
N ALA A 498 21.99 -24.27 -21.38
CA ALA A 498 22.19 -25.36 -22.32
C ALA A 498 23.64 -25.85 -22.35
N LYS A 499 23.84 -27.04 -22.94
CA LYS A 499 25.16 -27.63 -23.19
C LYS A 499 25.69 -27.20 -24.56
N GLY A 500 26.10 -25.94 -24.68
CA GLY A 500 26.71 -25.36 -25.88
C GLY A 500 25.94 -24.18 -26.47
N PRO A 501 26.59 -23.37 -27.34
CA PRO A 501 26.02 -22.14 -27.88
C PRO A 501 24.82 -22.38 -28.80
N GLU A 502 24.86 -23.42 -29.64
CA GLU A 502 23.76 -23.75 -30.56
C GLU A 502 22.48 -24.16 -29.82
N ALA A 503 22.63 -25.00 -28.80
CA ALA A 503 21.51 -25.42 -27.95
C ALA A 503 20.90 -24.25 -27.17
N LEU A 504 21.74 -23.34 -26.65
CA LEU A 504 21.25 -22.12 -26.00
C LEU A 504 20.51 -21.22 -26.99
N GLY A 505 21.03 -21.07 -28.21
CA GLY A 505 20.36 -20.36 -29.30
C GLY A 505 18.98 -20.92 -29.63
N GLY A 506 18.84 -22.25 -29.66
CA GLY A 506 17.55 -22.93 -29.83
C GLY A 506 16.56 -22.62 -28.71
N ARG A 507 17.00 -22.65 -27.44
CA ARG A 507 16.18 -22.32 -26.27
C ARG A 507 15.75 -20.86 -26.25
N ILE A 508 16.63 -19.95 -26.67
CA ILE A 508 16.32 -18.52 -26.85
C ILE A 508 15.21 -18.34 -27.90
N ALA A 509 15.29 -19.04 -29.03
CA ALA A 509 14.28 -18.96 -30.09
C ALA A 509 12.92 -19.49 -29.61
N GLU A 510 12.90 -20.62 -28.89
CA GLU A 510 11.68 -21.20 -28.31
C GLU A 510 11.00 -20.26 -27.31
N LEU A 511 11.76 -19.70 -26.36
CA LEU A 511 11.21 -18.72 -25.41
C LEU A 511 10.70 -17.47 -26.12
N SER A 512 11.41 -16.99 -27.14
CA SER A 512 11.00 -15.82 -27.92
C SER A 512 9.66 -16.03 -28.63
N ALA A 513 9.37 -17.25 -29.10
CA ALA A 513 8.08 -17.60 -29.69
C ALA A 513 6.96 -17.68 -28.64
N ARG A 514 7.25 -18.22 -27.46
CA ARG A 514 6.28 -18.30 -26.35
C ARG A 514 5.87 -16.91 -25.82
N LEU A 515 6.78 -15.94 -25.90
CA LEU A 515 6.52 -14.54 -25.55
C LEU A 515 5.59 -13.81 -26.53
N GLU A 516 5.18 -14.42 -27.64
CA GLU A 516 4.18 -13.85 -28.56
C GLU A 516 2.73 -14.08 -28.08
N GLY A 517 2.50 -14.95 -27.10
CA GLY A 517 1.17 -15.23 -26.56
C GLY A 517 0.68 -14.19 -25.56
N GLU A 518 -0.61 -14.25 -25.22
CA GLU A 518 -1.29 -13.32 -24.28
C GLU A 518 -1.08 -13.66 -22.79
N ARG A 519 -0.12 -14.54 -22.46
CA ARG A 519 0.09 -15.00 -21.08
C ARG A 519 0.83 -13.93 -20.25
N PRO A 520 0.47 -13.72 -18.96
CA PRO A 520 1.23 -12.86 -18.07
C PRO A 520 2.71 -13.27 -18.00
N LEU A 521 3.61 -12.28 -18.08
CA LEU A 521 5.05 -12.49 -18.08
C LEU A 521 5.53 -13.21 -16.81
N SER A 522 4.92 -12.92 -15.66
CA SER A 522 5.23 -13.53 -14.37
C SER A 522 4.99 -15.05 -14.33
N GLU A 523 3.86 -15.51 -14.89
CA GLU A 523 3.55 -16.94 -15.00
C GLU A 523 4.53 -17.66 -15.94
N LEU A 524 4.85 -17.04 -17.08
CA LEU A 524 5.81 -17.58 -18.03
C LEU A 524 7.22 -17.64 -17.42
N ALA A 525 7.63 -16.60 -16.69
CA ALA A 525 8.91 -16.54 -16.01
C ALA A 525 9.03 -17.64 -14.95
N ALA A 526 8.01 -17.83 -14.11
CA ALA A 526 7.99 -18.90 -13.11
C ALA A 526 8.15 -20.30 -13.76
N GLU A 527 7.43 -20.56 -14.86
CA GLU A 527 7.54 -21.84 -15.57
C GLU A 527 8.93 -22.05 -16.19
N VAL A 528 9.46 -21.03 -16.86
CA VAL A 528 10.79 -21.10 -17.50
C VAL A 528 11.87 -21.32 -16.45
N ASN A 529 11.81 -20.58 -15.34
CA ASN A 529 12.80 -20.65 -14.27
C ASN A 529 12.78 -21.98 -13.51
N ALA A 530 11.62 -22.65 -13.43
CA ALA A 530 11.51 -23.99 -12.87
C ALA A 530 12.28 -25.04 -13.69
N GLY A 531 12.62 -24.75 -14.95
CA GLY A 531 13.40 -25.61 -15.84
C GLY A 531 14.91 -25.38 -15.83
N LEU A 532 15.44 -24.50 -14.95
CA LEU A 532 16.87 -24.20 -14.89
C LEU A 532 17.70 -25.44 -14.52
N GLY A 533 18.63 -25.83 -15.39
CA GLY A 533 19.44 -27.05 -15.29
C GLY A 533 20.94 -26.84 -15.02
N ASP A 534 21.73 -27.79 -15.51
CA ASP A 534 23.18 -27.92 -15.32
C ASP A 534 24.02 -27.48 -16.53
N GLY A 535 23.47 -26.65 -17.44
CA GLY A 535 24.18 -26.17 -18.62
C GLY A 535 25.35 -25.23 -18.31
N ASP A 536 26.36 -25.24 -19.18
CA ASP A 536 27.55 -24.36 -19.11
C ASP A 536 27.30 -23.01 -19.78
N TRP A 537 26.47 -23.00 -20.84
CA TRP A 537 26.04 -21.79 -21.52
C TRP A 537 24.74 -21.32 -20.89
N ARG A 538 24.79 -20.18 -20.23
CA ARG A 538 23.68 -19.63 -19.46
C ARG A 538 23.36 -18.21 -19.91
N ALA A 539 22.09 -17.93 -20.07
CA ALA A 539 21.57 -16.61 -20.37
C ALA A 539 20.50 -16.21 -19.36
N ALA A 540 20.41 -14.92 -19.09
CA ALA A 540 19.31 -14.38 -18.30
C ALA A 540 18.87 -13.02 -18.86
N VAL A 541 17.56 -12.77 -18.79
CA VAL A 541 16.98 -11.47 -19.14
C VAL A 541 16.12 -10.95 -18.00
N VAL A 542 16.25 -9.66 -17.71
CA VAL A 542 15.34 -8.90 -16.84
C VAL A 542 14.49 -8.03 -17.76
N ALA A 543 13.16 -8.03 -17.65
CA ALA A 543 12.30 -7.29 -18.57
C ALA A 543 10.99 -6.84 -17.92
N ARG A 544 10.46 -5.69 -18.35
CA ARG A 544 9.17 -5.16 -17.87
C ARG A 544 7.99 -5.80 -18.61
N ASP A 545 8.20 -6.17 -19.86
CA ASP A 545 7.19 -6.74 -20.73
C ASP A 545 7.79 -7.78 -21.70
N ALA A 546 6.92 -8.46 -22.44
CA ALA A 546 7.30 -9.49 -23.38
C ALA A 546 8.14 -8.95 -24.57
N ALA A 547 7.88 -7.71 -25.01
CA ALA A 547 8.61 -7.11 -26.13
C ALA A 547 10.06 -6.80 -25.74
N GLU A 548 10.27 -6.24 -24.55
CA GLU A 548 11.58 -5.99 -23.97
C GLU A 548 12.36 -7.29 -23.74
N ALA A 549 11.70 -8.34 -23.23
CA ALA A 549 12.31 -9.66 -23.07
C ALA A 549 12.82 -10.22 -24.41
N ARG A 550 11.99 -10.17 -25.47
CA ARG A 550 12.37 -10.62 -26.82
C ARG A 550 13.54 -9.83 -27.39
N ALA A 551 13.55 -8.51 -27.23
CA ALA A 551 14.65 -7.66 -27.71
C ALA A 551 15.98 -8.03 -27.03
N LYS A 552 15.96 -8.29 -25.72
CA LYS A 552 17.15 -8.70 -24.95
C LYS A 552 17.62 -10.10 -25.33
N LEU A 553 16.69 -11.04 -25.51
CA LEU A 553 16.98 -12.39 -26.01
C LEU A 553 17.62 -12.38 -27.40
N ALA A 554 17.07 -11.58 -28.33
CA ALA A 554 17.63 -11.42 -29.67
C ALA A 554 19.06 -10.86 -29.65
N ARG A 555 19.32 -9.87 -28.77
CA ARG A 555 20.68 -9.34 -28.57
C ARG A 555 21.63 -10.41 -28.05
N ILE A 556 21.22 -11.25 -27.11
CA ILE A 556 22.06 -12.35 -26.61
C ILE A 556 22.39 -13.31 -27.74
N ALA A 557 21.40 -13.72 -28.54
CA ALA A 557 21.62 -14.59 -29.70
C ALA A 557 22.61 -13.97 -30.71
N GLU A 558 22.50 -12.68 -30.99
CA GLU A 558 23.43 -11.96 -31.86
C GLU A 558 24.86 -11.97 -31.32
N GLN A 559 25.04 -11.77 -30.00
CA GLN A 559 26.36 -11.81 -29.37
C GLN A 559 26.96 -13.23 -29.39
N ILE A 560 26.14 -14.27 -29.19
CA ILE A 560 26.58 -15.66 -29.34
C ILE A 560 27.06 -15.92 -30.77
N ALA A 561 26.30 -15.47 -31.79
CA ALA A 561 26.70 -15.60 -33.19
C ALA A 561 28.00 -14.85 -33.52
N LYS A 562 28.30 -13.75 -32.82
CA LYS A 562 29.57 -13.01 -32.88
C LYS A 562 30.70 -13.67 -32.09
N GLY A 563 30.48 -14.85 -31.51
CA GLY A 563 31.46 -15.60 -30.73
C GLY A 563 31.71 -15.05 -29.32
N LYS A 564 30.83 -14.18 -28.78
CA LYS A 564 30.96 -13.72 -27.41
C LYS A 564 30.55 -14.82 -26.44
N THR A 565 31.40 -15.02 -25.44
CA THR A 565 31.22 -16.03 -24.37
C THR A 565 30.69 -15.42 -23.07
N ARG A 566 30.76 -14.09 -22.93
CA ARG A 566 30.26 -13.34 -21.78
C ARG A 566 29.59 -12.04 -22.23
N LEU A 567 28.47 -11.70 -21.60
CA LEU A 567 27.75 -10.43 -21.76
C LEU A 567 27.22 -9.98 -20.40
N ARG A 568 27.47 -8.73 -20.03
CA ARG A 568 26.92 -8.08 -18.84
C ARG A 568 26.38 -6.71 -19.24
N ASP A 569 25.12 -6.66 -19.64
CA ASP A 569 24.47 -5.41 -20.02
C ASP A 569 23.76 -4.78 -18.83
N ARG A 570 23.98 -3.48 -18.59
CA ARG A 570 23.25 -2.70 -17.59
C ARG A 570 21.74 -2.73 -17.82
N LYS A 571 21.29 -2.90 -19.07
CA LYS A 571 19.86 -3.03 -19.41
C LYS A 571 19.27 -4.41 -19.11
N GLY A 572 20.05 -5.39 -18.62
CA GLY A 572 19.51 -6.66 -18.12
C GLY A 572 19.53 -7.81 -19.11
N ALA A 573 20.56 -7.85 -19.98
CA ALA A 573 20.87 -9.01 -20.81
C ALA A 573 22.21 -9.60 -20.37
N TYR A 574 22.19 -10.87 -19.97
CA TYR A 574 23.34 -11.54 -19.37
C TYR A 574 23.65 -12.86 -20.09
N LEU A 575 24.94 -13.15 -20.27
CA LEU A 575 25.45 -14.39 -20.87
C LEU A 575 26.74 -14.80 -20.16
N SER A 576 26.89 -16.09 -19.86
CA SER A 576 28.16 -16.70 -19.46
C SER A 576 28.26 -18.11 -20.04
N SER A 577 29.43 -18.45 -20.58
CA SER A 577 29.75 -19.82 -21.04
C SER A 577 30.76 -20.54 -20.14
N ALA A 578 31.26 -19.86 -19.12
CA ALA A 578 32.24 -20.40 -18.17
C ALA A 578 31.92 -19.87 -16.76
N PRO A 579 30.81 -20.33 -16.15
CA PRO A 579 30.27 -19.76 -14.93
C PRO A 579 31.23 -19.88 -13.74
N LEU A 580 31.47 -18.79 -13.01
CA LEU A 580 32.42 -18.74 -11.89
C LEU A 580 31.96 -19.53 -10.67
N GLY A 581 30.65 -19.70 -10.47
CA GLY A 581 30.06 -20.34 -9.29
C GLY A 581 30.22 -21.86 -9.22
N ARG A 582 30.75 -22.52 -10.27
CA ARG A 582 30.98 -23.97 -10.25
C ARG A 582 32.19 -24.39 -9.43
N GLU A 583 33.27 -23.61 -9.51
CA GLU A 583 34.55 -23.91 -8.86
C GLU A 583 34.98 -22.79 -7.90
N GLY A 584 34.40 -21.60 -8.04
CA GLY A 584 34.70 -20.45 -7.20
C GLY A 584 33.87 -20.42 -5.93
N LYS A 585 34.55 -20.12 -4.80
CA LYS A 585 33.88 -19.92 -3.52
C LYS A 585 33.11 -18.59 -3.50
N ILE A 586 32.05 -18.56 -2.70
CA ILE A 586 31.19 -17.40 -2.45
C ILE A 586 31.62 -16.71 -1.16
N ALA A 587 31.97 -15.44 -1.25
CA ALA A 587 32.29 -14.56 -0.14
C ALA A 587 31.12 -13.61 0.13
N PHE A 588 30.57 -13.62 1.34
CA PHE A 588 29.63 -12.60 1.79
C PHE A 588 30.38 -11.41 2.39
N MET A 589 30.02 -10.20 1.95
CA MET A 589 30.66 -8.96 2.39
C MET A 589 29.65 -8.08 3.10
N PHE A 590 29.89 -7.76 4.36
CA PHE A 590 29.00 -6.94 5.17
C PHE A 590 29.51 -5.49 5.21
N PRO A 591 28.78 -4.52 4.63
CA PRO A 591 29.17 -3.13 4.70
C PRO A 591 29.06 -2.60 6.14
N GLY A 592 29.93 -1.66 6.49
CA GLY A 592 29.82 -0.88 7.72
C GLY A 592 29.02 0.40 7.53
N GLU A 593 29.19 1.31 8.48
CA GLU A 593 28.69 2.68 8.39
C GLU A 593 29.24 3.39 7.14
N GLY A 594 28.43 4.24 6.51
CA GLY A 594 28.68 4.83 5.19
C GLY A 594 27.78 4.26 4.08
N SER A 595 27.15 3.11 4.32
CA SER A 595 26.23 2.46 3.39
C SER A 595 24.75 2.84 3.61
N GLN A 596 24.43 3.40 4.76
CA GLN A 596 23.06 3.78 5.14
C GLN A 596 22.50 4.88 4.24
N HIS A 597 21.20 4.84 4.00
CA HIS A 597 20.44 5.95 3.44
C HIS A 597 18.95 5.82 3.78
N VAL A 598 18.25 6.95 3.70
CA VAL A 598 16.79 6.99 3.85
C VAL A 598 16.14 6.10 2.78
N GLY A 599 15.13 5.33 3.18
CA GLY A 599 14.35 4.45 2.32
C GLY A 599 15.06 3.16 1.89
N MET A 600 16.26 2.86 2.41
CA MET A 600 16.99 1.64 2.04
C MET A 600 16.15 0.37 2.27
N LEU A 601 16.24 -0.57 1.32
CA LEU A 601 15.58 -1.89 1.37
C LEU A 601 14.04 -1.88 1.48
N ARG A 602 13.38 -0.71 1.42
CA ARG A 602 11.93 -0.58 1.63
C ARG A 602 11.11 -1.50 0.74
N GLU A 603 11.32 -1.40 -0.57
CA GLU A 603 10.59 -2.18 -1.57
C GLU A 603 10.87 -3.69 -1.42
N LEU A 604 12.12 -4.07 -1.14
CA LEU A 604 12.47 -5.47 -0.93
C LEU A 604 11.75 -6.05 0.29
N MET A 605 11.60 -5.30 1.39
CA MET A 605 10.86 -5.78 2.55
C MET A 605 9.38 -6.01 2.28
N LEU A 606 8.79 -5.24 1.37
CA LEU A 606 7.41 -5.43 0.95
C LEU A 606 7.23 -6.73 0.15
N HIS A 607 8.26 -7.18 -0.57
CA HIS A 607 8.27 -8.46 -1.30
C HIS A 607 8.81 -9.64 -0.48
N PHE A 608 9.68 -9.38 0.49
CA PHE A 608 10.34 -10.39 1.31
C PHE A 608 10.18 -10.02 2.79
N PRO A 609 9.02 -10.31 3.40
CA PRO A 609 8.73 -9.83 4.75
C PRO A 609 9.61 -10.47 5.85
N VAL A 610 10.42 -11.49 5.52
CA VAL A 610 11.46 -12.00 6.44
C VAL A 610 12.44 -10.91 6.84
N MET A 611 12.73 -9.97 5.92
CA MET A 611 13.66 -8.86 6.12
C MET A 611 13.14 -7.90 7.21
N ARG A 612 11.84 -7.63 7.21
CA ARG A 612 11.14 -6.73 8.15
C ARG A 612 11.37 -7.10 9.62
N ARG A 613 11.49 -8.40 9.92
CA ARG A 613 11.63 -8.93 11.29
C ARG A 613 12.90 -8.43 11.99
N TRP A 614 13.96 -8.14 11.25
CA TRP A 614 15.18 -7.56 11.81
C TRP A 614 14.99 -6.12 12.27
N PHE A 615 14.18 -5.36 11.54
CA PHE A 615 13.80 -4.01 11.95
C PHE A 615 12.84 -4.05 13.14
N ASP A 616 11.86 -4.97 13.15
CA ASP A 616 10.99 -5.20 14.32
C ASP A 616 11.84 -5.52 15.58
N LEU A 617 12.85 -6.40 15.44
CA LEU A 617 13.73 -6.79 16.54
C LEU A 617 14.53 -5.61 17.09
N VAL A 618 15.20 -4.84 16.21
CA VAL A 618 16.05 -3.72 16.60
C VAL A 618 15.21 -2.58 17.19
N ASP A 619 14.09 -2.22 16.56
CA ASP A 619 13.18 -1.22 17.14
C ASP A 619 12.65 -1.66 18.51
N GLY A 620 12.35 -2.94 18.67
CA GLY A 620 11.88 -3.49 19.95
C GLY A 620 12.92 -3.44 21.06
N ALA A 621 14.22 -3.47 20.73
CA ALA A 621 15.26 -3.26 21.72
C ALA A 621 15.16 -1.88 22.37
N PHE A 622 14.65 -0.88 21.65
CA PHE A 622 14.63 0.52 22.08
C PHE A 622 13.21 1.11 22.21
N ALA A 623 12.19 0.25 22.22
CA ALA A 623 10.82 0.67 22.50
C ALA A 623 10.75 1.32 23.89
N GLY A 624 10.35 2.59 23.96
CA GLY A 624 10.30 3.38 25.19
C GLY A 624 11.66 3.80 25.76
N HIS A 625 12.76 3.64 25.02
CA HIS A 625 14.08 4.08 25.43
C HIS A 625 14.20 5.61 25.46
N GLY A 626 15.03 6.15 26.36
CA GLY A 626 15.21 7.60 26.54
C GLY A 626 15.78 8.34 25.32
N ARG A 627 16.32 7.61 24.33
CA ARG A 627 16.87 8.18 23.08
C ARG A 627 15.83 8.79 22.14
N GLY A 628 14.56 8.45 22.31
CA GLY A 628 13.42 9.07 21.62
C GLY A 628 13.19 8.71 20.15
N LEU A 629 14.21 8.27 19.40
CA LEU A 629 14.08 7.84 17.99
C LEU A 629 14.42 6.36 17.80
N LEU A 630 13.65 5.69 16.94
CA LEU A 630 13.90 4.31 16.52
C LEU A 630 14.59 4.29 15.14
N PRO A 631 15.48 3.31 14.85
CA PRO A 631 16.16 3.21 13.57
C PRO A 631 15.19 3.15 12.40
N SER A 632 14.08 2.41 12.50
CA SER A 632 13.09 2.39 11.43
C SER A 632 12.44 3.74 11.16
N GLN A 633 12.23 4.58 12.19
CA GLN A 633 11.65 5.92 12.06
C GLN A 633 12.61 6.88 11.33
N VAL A 634 13.92 6.66 11.46
CA VAL A 634 14.95 7.44 10.76
C VAL A 634 15.13 6.95 9.32
N ILE A 635 15.02 5.63 9.09
CA ILE A 635 15.17 5.02 7.76
C ILE A 635 13.90 5.24 6.91
N PHE A 636 12.71 5.18 7.52
CA PHE A 636 11.41 5.35 6.85
C PHE A 636 10.63 6.53 7.44
N PRO A 637 11.17 7.75 7.38
CA PRO A 637 10.57 8.90 8.06
C PRO A 637 9.18 9.20 7.50
N PRO A 638 8.20 9.56 8.37
CA PRO A 638 6.86 10.03 8.01
C PRO A 638 6.83 11.00 6.84
N ASP A 639 7.52 12.13 6.98
CA ASP A 639 7.70 13.15 5.96
C ASP A 639 9.12 13.04 5.39
N ALA A 640 9.29 13.28 4.09
CA ALA A 640 10.58 13.24 3.39
C ALA A 640 11.51 14.42 3.76
N GLN A 641 11.66 14.75 5.04
CA GLN A 641 12.50 15.84 5.53
C GLN A 641 13.96 15.43 5.75
N GLU A 642 14.86 16.40 5.50
CA GLU A 642 16.32 16.35 5.71
C GLU A 642 16.73 15.92 7.13
N GLN A 643 15.86 16.10 8.14
CA GLN A 643 16.14 15.73 9.54
C GLN A 643 16.40 14.23 9.75
N GLY A 644 15.74 13.36 8.96
CA GLY A 644 15.99 11.92 9.01
C GLY A 644 17.38 11.55 8.46
N ALA A 645 17.94 12.37 7.56
CA ALA A 645 19.24 12.09 6.97
C ALA A 645 20.38 12.31 7.98
N GLU A 646 20.33 13.37 8.81
CA GLU A 646 21.36 13.64 9.82
C GLU A 646 21.32 12.62 10.97
N ALA A 647 20.12 12.27 11.45
CA ALA A 647 19.96 11.33 12.56
C ALA A 647 20.54 9.93 12.24
N LEU A 648 20.58 9.54 10.97
CA LEU A 648 21.11 8.25 10.51
C LEU A 648 22.64 8.13 10.67
N TRP A 649 23.34 9.25 10.91
CA TRP A 649 24.79 9.28 11.13
C TRP A 649 25.17 9.37 12.62
N ARG A 650 24.20 9.38 13.54
CA ARG A 650 24.48 9.33 14.97
C ARG A 650 25.03 7.97 15.37
N MET A 651 26.01 7.94 16.28
CA MET A 651 26.63 6.68 16.77
C MET A 651 25.61 5.75 17.44
N ASP A 652 24.55 6.29 18.05
CA ASP A 652 23.52 5.50 18.73
C ASP A 652 22.41 4.97 17.79
N ILE A 653 22.46 5.30 16.49
CA ILE A 653 21.45 4.89 15.48
C ILE A 653 22.10 4.22 14.27
N GLY A 654 23.15 4.82 13.71
CA GLY A 654 23.80 4.38 12.46
C GLY A 654 24.27 2.92 12.48
N PRO A 655 25.07 2.49 13.48
CA PRO A 655 25.51 1.10 13.61
C PRO A 655 24.35 0.11 13.71
N GLU A 656 23.29 0.44 14.44
CA GLU A 656 22.11 -0.41 14.63
C GLU A 656 21.28 -0.51 13.36
N ALA A 657 21.12 0.60 12.64
CA ALA A 657 20.45 0.66 11.34
C ALA A 657 21.16 -0.22 10.31
N ILE A 658 22.49 -0.14 10.24
CA ILE A 658 23.29 -0.99 9.34
C ILE A 658 23.26 -2.45 9.77
N PHE A 659 23.36 -2.75 11.07
CA PHE A 659 23.22 -4.12 11.56
C PHE A 659 21.86 -4.72 11.15
N ALA A 660 20.76 -3.98 11.37
CA ALA A 660 19.43 -4.42 10.95
C ALA A 660 19.36 -4.68 9.43
N ALA A 661 19.88 -3.76 8.62
CA ALA A 661 19.88 -3.87 7.17
C ALA A 661 20.72 -5.06 6.66
N ASN A 662 21.91 -5.24 7.22
CA ASN A 662 22.81 -6.34 6.90
C ASN A 662 22.18 -7.70 7.23
N GLN A 663 21.60 -7.82 8.42
CA GLN A 663 20.94 -9.05 8.84
C GLN A 663 19.64 -9.31 8.07
N ALA A 664 18.91 -8.27 7.68
CA ALA A 664 17.76 -8.37 6.80
C ALA A 664 18.13 -8.95 5.43
N VAL A 665 19.19 -8.43 4.79
CA VAL A 665 19.69 -8.97 3.51
C VAL A 665 20.20 -10.41 3.67
N ALA A 666 20.91 -10.71 4.76
CA ALA A 666 21.36 -12.08 5.04
C ALA A 666 20.18 -13.07 5.17
N ALA A 667 19.07 -12.65 5.81
CA ALA A 667 17.86 -13.46 5.91
C ALA A 667 17.15 -13.65 4.56
N LEU A 668 17.15 -12.64 3.68
CA LEU A 668 16.70 -12.80 2.29
C LEU A 668 17.57 -13.82 1.56
N TYR A 669 18.89 -13.73 1.68
CA TYR A 669 19.82 -14.68 1.05
C TYR A 669 19.61 -16.12 1.55
N GLU A 670 19.36 -16.29 2.85
CA GLU A 670 18.98 -17.59 3.42
C GLU A 670 17.65 -18.11 2.84
N GLN A 671 16.62 -17.26 2.73
CA GLN A 671 15.33 -17.63 2.15
C GLN A 671 15.44 -18.09 0.69
N ILE A 672 16.30 -17.45 -0.12
CA ILE A 672 16.54 -17.86 -1.51
C ILE A 672 17.58 -18.99 -1.63
N GLY A 673 18.09 -19.53 -0.52
CA GLY A 673 19.04 -20.65 -0.52
C GLY A 673 20.49 -20.29 -0.87
N LEU A 674 20.85 -19.01 -0.88
CA LEU A 674 22.21 -18.55 -1.14
C LEU A 674 23.07 -18.71 0.12
N LYS A 675 24.22 -19.39 -0.01
CA LYS A 675 25.11 -19.70 1.12
C LYS A 675 26.54 -19.23 0.86
N PRO A 676 27.19 -18.55 1.82
CA PRO A 676 28.61 -18.22 1.72
C PRO A 676 29.50 -19.41 2.10
N ASP A 677 30.69 -19.44 1.50
CA ASP A 677 31.82 -20.27 1.93
C ASP A 677 32.73 -19.52 2.91
N MET A 678 32.74 -18.19 2.84
CA MET A 678 33.51 -17.30 3.69
C MET A 678 32.82 -15.94 3.84
N LEU A 679 33.16 -15.20 4.89
CA LEU A 679 32.55 -13.92 5.21
C LEU A 679 33.63 -12.88 5.50
N VAL A 680 33.33 -11.62 5.26
CA VAL A 680 34.15 -10.47 5.66
C VAL A 680 33.23 -9.30 5.98
N GLY A 681 33.59 -8.49 6.95
CA GLY A 681 32.90 -7.23 7.21
C GLY A 681 33.86 -6.07 7.09
N HIS A 682 33.38 -4.95 6.55
CA HIS A 682 34.13 -3.70 6.48
C HIS A 682 33.79 -2.83 7.69
N SER A 683 34.80 -2.44 8.47
CA SER A 683 34.61 -1.67 9.70
C SER A 683 33.52 -2.32 10.60
N THR A 684 32.50 -1.57 11.02
CA THR A 684 31.39 -2.06 11.85
C THR A 684 30.60 -3.23 11.24
N GLY A 685 30.70 -3.47 9.93
CA GLY A 685 30.17 -4.65 9.26
C GLY A 685 30.80 -5.97 9.75
N GLU A 686 31.98 -5.93 10.38
CA GLU A 686 32.65 -7.12 10.95
C GLU A 686 31.80 -7.77 12.06
N TYR A 687 31.04 -6.97 12.84
CA TYR A 687 30.06 -7.50 13.79
C TYR A 687 28.91 -8.25 13.11
N SER A 688 28.42 -7.74 11.96
CA SER A 688 27.37 -8.42 11.17
C SER A 688 27.90 -9.74 10.60
N ALA A 689 29.14 -9.76 10.10
CA ALA A 689 29.78 -10.97 9.59
C ALA A 689 29.98 -12.03 10.68
N LEU A 690 30.43 -11.63 11.87
CA LEU A 690 30.57 -12.53 13.03
C LEU A 690 29.21 -13.10 13.46
N TYR A 691 28.18 -12.25 13.54
CA TYR A 691 26.82 -12.68 13.89
C TYR A 691 26.27 -13.68 12.85
N ALA A 692 26.40 -13.38 11.56
CA ALA A 692 25.97 -14.24 10.47
C ALA A 692 26.74 -15.59 10.41
N ALA A 693 27.94 -15.64 10.97
CA ALA A 693 28.75 -16.84 11.12
C ALA A 693 28.50 -17.62 12.44
N GLY A 694 27.48 -17.25 13.22
CA GLY A 694 27.09 -17.97 14.44
C GLY A 694 27.86 -17.56 15.71
N VAL A 695 28.81 -16.63 15.62
CA VAL A 695 29.73 -16.28 16.73
C VAL A 695 28.98 -15.64 17.90
N THR A 696 28.10 -14.68 17.60
CA THR A 696 27.28 -13.95 18.59
C THR A 696 25.78 -14.17 18.38
N ARG A 697 25.40 -15.17 17.57
CA ARG A 697 23.99 -15.46 17.25
C ARG A 697 23.24 -15.87 18.52
N ARG A 698 21.98 -15.44 18.64
CA ARG A 698 21.08 -15.80 19.74
C ARG A 698 19.79 -16.39 19.18
N GLU A 699 19.32 -17.48 19.77
CA GLU A 699 17.98 -18.02 19.50
C GLU A 699 16.91 -17.19 20.21
N ASP A 700 17.23 -16.68 21.41
CA ASP A 700 16.37 -15.80 22.19
C ASP A 700 16.54 -14.34 21.73
N THR A 701 15.50 -13.79 21.10
CA THR A 701 15.47 -12.41 20.63
C THR A 701 15.47 -11.40 21.78
N ALA A 702 14.92 -11.74 22.95
CA ALA A 702 14.89 -10.84 24.10
C ALA A 702 16.30 -10.62 24.67
N ARG A 703 17.11 -11.69 24.74
CA ARG A 703 18.52 -11.62 25.13
C ARG A 703 19.32 -10.76 24.15
N LEU A 704 19.09 -10.90 22.84
CA LEU A 704 19.76 -10.06 21.84
C LEU A 704 19.40 -8.58 22.02
N GLN A 705 18.13 -8.27 22.26
CA GLN A 705 17.68 -6.90 22.54
C GLN A 705 18.31 -6.32 23.81
N GLU A 706 18.50 -7.14 24.85
CA GLU A 706 19.21 -6.73 26.07
C GLU A 706 20.69 -6.44 25.80
N GLU A 707 21.37 -7.30 25.06
CA GLU A 707 22.77 -7.11 24.65
C GLU A 707 22.93 -5.83 23.80
N MET A 708 21.99 -5.54 22.89
CA MET A 708 21.95 -4.29 22.11
C MET A 708 21.82 -3.05 23.01
N ARG A 709 20.89 -3.06 23.97
CA ARG A 709 20.73 -1.95 24.94
C ARG A 709 21.98 -1.76 25.79
N ALA A 710 22.59 -2.85 26.25
CA ALA A 710 23.80 -2.78 27.08
C ALA A 710 24.99 -2.20 26.30
N LEU A 711 25.14 -2.58 25.03
CA LEU A 711 26.15 -1.99 24.14
C LEU A 711 25.90 -0.51 23.88
N ASN A 712 24.64 -0.12 23.63
CA ASN A 712 24.27 1.27 23.43
C ASN A 712 24.57 2.13 24.69
N ALA A 713 24.19 1.66 25.89
CA ALA A 713 24.50 2.32 27.15
C ALA A 713 26.01 2.46 27.39
N LEU A 714 26.80 1.47 26.97
CA LEU A 714 28.26 1.53 27.02
C LEU A 714 28.81 2.66 26.12
N TYR A 715 28.25 2.84 24.92
CA TYR A 715 28.64 3.95 24.04
C TYR A 715 28.35 5.31 24.69
N GLU A 716 27.16 5.48 25.29
CA GLU A 716 26.79 6.71 26.01
C GLU A 716 27.70 6.98 27.22
N GLU A 717 28.08 5.94 27.98
CA GLU A 717 29.07 6.04 29.06
C GLU A 717 30.43 6.52 28.55
N MET A 718 30.95 5.86 27.50
CA MET A 718 32.25 6.19 26.91
C MET A 718 32.28 7.59 26.30
N GLU A 719 31.15 8.06 25.76
CA GLU A 719 31.02 9.44 25.25
C GLU A 719 31.12 10.46 26.39
N ARG A 720 30.39 10.23 27.49
CA ARG A 720 30.44 11.10 28.69
C ARG A 720 31.81 11.12 29.34
N GLU A 721 32.53 10.01 29.33
CA GLU A 721 33.91 9.90 29.84
C GLU A 721 34.96 10.49 28.89
N GLY A 722 34.57 10.92 27.68
CA GLY A 722 35.48 11.45 26.67
C GLY A 722 36.43 10.40 26.09
N LEU A 723 36.03 9.12 26.10
CA LEU A 723 36.80 8.00 25.54
C LEU A 723 36.61 7.85 24.02
N ILE A 724 35.56 8.45 23.46
CA ILE A 724 35.33 8.52 22.03
C ILE A 724 36.08 9.73 21.48
N ALA A 725 37.16 9.48 20.74
CA ALA A 725 37.99 10.54 20.19
C ALA A 725 37.25 11.29 19.06
N ARG A 726 37.08 12.61 19.23
CA ARG A 726 36.62 13.49 18.17
C ARG A 726 37.69 13.64 17.10
N GLY A 727 37.28 13.85 15.86
CA GLY A 727 38.18 14.05 14.72
C GLY A 727 37.42 13.99 13.40
N ALA A 728 38.13 13.76 12.31
CA ALA A 728 37.52 13.63 10.98
C ALA A 728 38.06 12.41 10.25
N LEU A 729 37.23 11.78 9.43
CA LEU A 729 37.67 10.80 8.44
C LEU A 729 37.71 11.47 7.07
N VAL A 730 38.86 11.41 6.40
CA VAL A 730 39.08 12.04 5.09
C VAL A 730 39.40 10.95 4.07
N ALA A 731 38.50 10.72 3.13
CA ALA A 731 38.69 9.79 2.03
C ALA A 731 39.54 10.45 0.93
N LEU A 732 40.63 9.79 0.56
CA LEU A 732 41.57 10.20 -0.47
C LEU A 732 41.38 9.33 -1.71
N GLY A 733 41.10 9.97 -2.84
CA GLY A 733 40.93 9.35 -4.14
C GLY A 733 42.11 9.63 -5.07
N ALA A 734 42.46 8.64 -5.90
CA ALA A 734 43.53 8.75 -6.91
C ALA A 734 44.92 9.11 -6.36
N VAL A 735 45.23 8.70 -5.12
CA VAL A 735 46.52 8.90 -4.46
C VAL A 735 47.35 7.61 -4.49
N ASP A 736 48.66 7.72 -4.74
CA ASP A 736 49.58 6.58 -4.63
C ASP A 736 49.75 6.15 -3.16
N GLY A 737 49.28 4.94 -2.83
CA GLY A 737 49.24 4.44 -1.46
C GLY A 737 50.61 4.25 -0.81
N GLU A 738 51.63 3.85 -1.56
CA GLU A 738 53.00 3.70 -1.03
C GLU A 738 53.58 5.05 -0.64
N ARG A 739 53.51 6.02 -1.55
CA ARG A 739 53.98 7.39 -1.29
C ARG A 739 53.18 8.07 -0.18
N LEU A 740 51.88 7.78 -0.06
CA LEU A 740 51.07 8.25 1.05
C LEU A 740 51.58 7.68 2.38
N ARG A 741 51.83 6.36 2.47
CA ARG A 741 52.36 5.72 3.69
C ARG A 741 53.71 6.29 4.10
N GLU A 742 54.61 6.59 3.15
CA GLU A 742 55.87 7.28 3.42
C GLU A 742 55.65 8.66 4.06
N ARG A 743 54.68 9.43 3.57
CA ARG A 743 54.37 10.78 4.09
C ARG A 743 53.65 10.78 5.44
N LEU A 744 53.06 9.65 5.84
CA LEU A 744 52.44 9.47 7.15
C LEU A 744 53.45 9.06 8.23
N GLN A 745 54.65 8.59 7.87
CA GLN A 745 55.64 8.16 8.85
C GLN A 745 56.03 9.30 9.79
N GLY A 746 55.94 9.05 11.11
CA GLY A 746 56.31 10.01 12.15
C GLY A 746 55.28 11.11 12.41
N ARG A 747 54.12 11.09 11.74
CA ARG A 747 53.00 11.99 12.05
C ARG A 747 52.19 11.47 13.24
N GLU A 748 51.68 12.40 14.04
CA GLU A 748 50.80 12.10 15.19
C GLU A 748 49.37 12.63 15.00
N ASP A 749 49.13 13.39 13.94
CA ASP A 749 47.88 14.07 13.63
C ASP A 749 47.05 13.35 12.56
N LEU A 750 47.69 12.51 11.74
CA LEU A 750 47.07 11.71 10.68
C LEU A 750 47.42 10.22 10.81
N PHE A 751 46.41 9.37 10.72
CA PHE A 751 46.54 7.91 10.79
C PHE A 751 45.87 7.25 9.58
N LEU A 752 46.46 6.16 9.08
CA LEU A 752 45.83 5.34 8.06
C LEU A 752 44.66 4.56 8.70
N ALA A 753 43.43 4.99 8.44
CA ALA A 753 42.24 4.39 9.01
C ALA A 753 41.76 3.20 8.20
N MET A 754 41.65 3.35 6.88
CA MET A 754 41.14 2.30 6.01
C MET A 754 41.90 2.27 4.68
N ASP A 755 42.31 1.07 4.27
CA ASP A 755 42.87 0.78 2.95
C ASP A 755 41.81 0.00 2.16
N ASN A 756 40.90 0.75 1.52
CA ASN A 756 39.69 0.19 0.92
C ASN A 756 39.99 -0.43 -0.44
N CYS A 757 40.57 0.35 -1.35
CA CYS A 757 40.92 -0.12 -2.69
C CYS A 757 42.03 0.77 -3.28
N PRO A 758 42.63 0.38 -4.43
CA PRO A 758 43.70 1.17 -5.04
C PRO A 758 43.36 2.64 -5.28
N ASN A 759 42.08 2.96 -5.52
CA ASN A 759 41.63 4.33 -5.75
C ASN A 759 40.93 4.98 -4.54
N GLN A 760 40.92 4.36 -3.36
CA GLN A 760 40.35 4.96 -2.15
C GLN A 760 41.08 4.51 -0.88
N ILE A 761 41.66 5.47 -0.18
CA ILE A 761 42.27 5.30 1.15
C ILE A 761 41.64 6.31 2.10
N VAL A 762 41.37 5.95 3.35
CA VAL A 762 40.79 6.86 4.35
C VAL A 762 41.81 7.17 5.43
N LEU A 763 41.99 8.46 5.72
CA LEU A 763 42.80 8.94 6.84
C LEU A 763 41.91 9.37 8.00
N ALA A 764 42.32 8.98 9.21
CA ALA A 764 41.78 9.51 10.45
C ALA A 764 42.62 10.72 10.88
N ALA A 765 41.99 11.89 10.85
CA ALA A 765 42.54 13.15 11.33
C ALA A 765 42.12 13.39 12.78
N ARG A 766 43.09 13.68 13.65
CA ARG A 766 42.86 13.91 15.09
C ARG A 766 42.05 15.19 15.36
N ASP A 767 42.29 16.22 14.57
CA ASP A 767 41.71 17.55 14.74
C ASP A 767 41.58 18.27 13.39
N GLU A 768 41.13 19.52 13.44
CA GLU A 768 40.93 20.36 12.26
C GLU A 768 42.22 20.61 11.48
N ALA A 769 43.36 20.77 12.17
CA ALA A 769 44.66 20.95 11.51
C ALA A 769 45.10 19.65 10.79
N GLY A 770 44.83 18.50 11.40
CA GLY A 770 44.98 17.20 10.74
C GLY A 770 44.10 17.10 9.49
N ARG A 771 42.83 17.52 9.57
CA ARG A 771 41.89 17.51 8.42
C ARG A 771 42.44 18.32 7.25
N GLU A 772 42.84 19.57 7.50
CA GLU A 772 43.47 20.44 6.50
C GLU A 772 44.75 19.81 5.92
N ALA A 773 45.54 19.16 6.76
CA ALA A 773 46.76 18.50 6.31
C ALA A 773 46.50 17.24 5.46
N ALA A 774 45.41 16.50 5.68
CA ALA A 774 45.00 15.41 4.81
C ALA A 774 44.59 15.92 3.42
N GLU A 775 43.82 17.01 3.38
CA GLU A 775 43.42 17.67 2.13
C GLU A 775 44.63 18.20 1.35
N ALA A 776 45.56 18.88 2.05
CA ALA A 776 46.80 19.36 1.46
C ALA A 776 47.68 18.20 0.93
N LEU A 777 47.81 17.12 1.71
CA LEU A 777 48.58 15.94 1.29
C LEU A 777 47.98 15.28 0.05
N SER A 778 46.66 15.20 -0.03
CA SER A 778 45.97 14.72 -1.24
C SER A 778 46.32 15.55 -2.47
N ALA A 779 46.25 16.88 -2.34
CA ALA A 779 46.56 17.80 -3.43
C ALA A 779 48.04 17.70 -3.87
N GLU A 780 48.98 17.59 -2.91
CA GLU A 780 50.40 17.38 -3.19
C GLU A 780 50.68 16.06 -3.95
N LEU A 781 49.90 15.02 -3.66
CA LEU A 781 50.01 13.72 -4.31
C LEU A 781 49.20 13.61 -5.61
N GLY A 782 48.51 14.69 -6.01
CA GLY A 782 47.74 14.77 -7.26
C GLY A 782 46.37 14.10 -7.21
N GLY A 783 45.85 13.79 -6.02
CA GLY A 783 44.54 13.21 -5.79
C GLY A 783 43.50 14.23 -5.31
N PHE A 784 42.32 13.74 -4.94
CA PHE A 784 41.25 14.54 -4.33
C PHE A 784 40.87 13.98 -2.96
N ALA A 785 40.41 14.86 -2.07
CA ALA A 785 39.99 14.52 -0.71
C ALA A 785 38.51 14.84 -0.52
N GLU A 786 37.82 14.00 0.24
CA GLU A 786 36.44 14.19 0.68
C GLU A 786 36.35 13.92 2.19
N VAL A 787 35.82 14.86 2.95
CA VAL A 787 35.55 14.67 4.37
C VAL A 787 34.27 13.85 4.52
N LEU A 788 34.36 12.71 5.21
CA LEU A 788 33.21 11.85 5.47
C LEU A 788 32.33 12.45 6.58
N PRO A 789 31.02 12.15 6.59
CA PRO A 789 30.05 12.75 7.52
C PRO A 789 30.13 12.17 8.94
N PHE A 790 31.34 11.98 9.46
CA PHE A 790 31.62 11.46 10.81
C PHE A 790 32.43 12.50 11.59
N ASP A 791 32.09 12.70 12.87
CA ASP A 791 32.80 13.61 13.77
C ASP A 791 33.86 12.91 14.64
N ARG A 792 34.26 11.71 14.23
CA ARG A 792 35.10 10.77 14.99
C ARG A 792 36.17 10.17 14.09
N ALA A 793 37.36 10.02 14.64
CA ALA A 793 38.54 9.49 13.96
C ALA A 793 38.74 8.00 14.27
N TYR A 794 37.75 7.16 13.93
CA TYR A 794 37.82 5.70 14.12
C TYR A 794 39.01 5.08 13.39
N HIS A 795 39.39 3.86 13.78
CA HIS A 795 40.52 3.12 13.21
C HIS A 795 41.86 3.86 13.36
N SER A 796 42.03 4.50 14.52
CA SER A 796 43.25 5.21 14.89
C SER A 796 43.69 4.86 16.31
N PRO A 797 44.97 5.11 16.67
CA PRO A 797 45.45 4.91 18.03
C PRO A 797 44.66 5.69 19.10
N ALA A 798 43.94 6.75 18.71
CA ALA A 798 43.09 7.51 19.62
C ALA A 798 41.93 6.66 20.21
N PHE A 799 41.52 5.59 19.53
CA PHE A 799 40.48 4.67 19.99
C PHE A 799 41.00 3.53 20.88
N ALA A 800 42.30 3.46 21.22
CA ALA A 800 42.84 2.35 22.02
C ALA A 800 42.14 2.18 23.39
N ARG A 801 41.75 3.30 24.04
CA ARG A 801 40.99 3.24 25.32
C ARG A 801 39.55 2.76 25.12
N PHE A 802 38.92 3.17 24.03
CA PHE A 802 37.61 2.67 23.62
C PHE A 802 37.66 1.16 23.37
N SER A 803 38.64 0.68 22.60
CA SER A 803 38.85 -0.75 22.32
C SER A 803 39.01 -1.56 23.61
N ALA A 804 39.78 -1.08 24.58
CA ALA A 804 39.95 -1.76 25.87
C ALA A 804 38.62 -1.87 26.66
N ARG A 805 37.81 -0.80 26.67
CA ARG A 805 36.51 -0.79 27.35
C ARG A 805 35.49 -1.69 26.65
N LEU A 806 35.47 -1.68 25.32
CA LEU A 806 34.64 -2.57 24.52
C LEU A 806 35.06 -4.04 24.71
N GLY A 807 36.37 -4.33 24.78
CA GLY A 807 36.88 -5.67 25.08
C GLY A 807 36.33 -6.22 26.40
N ALA A 808 36.33 -5.40 27.46
CA ALA A 808 35.75 -5.78 28.75
C ALA A 808 34.23 -6.03 28.69
N PHE A 809 33.50 -5.35 27.79
CA PHE A 809 32.09 -5.67 27.53
C PHE A 809 31.95 -6.98 26.75
N LEU A 810 32.75 -7.16 25.70
CA LEU A 810 32.75 -8.39 24.93
C LEU A 810 33.05 -9.60 25.81
N ASP A 811 33.88 -9.47 26.87
CA ASP A 811 34.14 -10.49 27.90
C ASP A 811 32.88 -10.96 28.66
N THR A 812 31.81 -10.16 28.68
CA THR A 812 30.53 -10.53 29.29
C THR A 812 29.63 -11.34 28.36
N LEU A 813 29.89 -11.30 27.04
CA LEU A 813 29.06 -11.96 26.05
C LEU A 813 29.44 -13.43 25.88
N GLU A 814 28.48 -14.22 25.41
CA GLU A 814 28.75 -15.59 24.97
C GLU A 814 29.20 -15.58 23.51
N ILE A 815 30.35 -16.20 23.24
CA ILE A 815 31.01 -16.21 21.93
C ILE A 815 31.36 -17.65 21.55
N ALA A 816 30.82 -18.08 20.41
CA ALA A 816 31.10 -19.36 19.80
C ALA A 816 32.20 -19.25 18.72
N ALA A 817 32.78 -20.38 18.35
CA ALA A 817 33.65 -20.44 17.17
C ALA A 817 32.83 -20.17 15.89
N PRO A 818 33.39 -19.48 14.88
CA PRO A 818 32.69 -19.23 13.63
C PRO A 818 32.31 -20.55 12.91
N GLU A 819 31.06 -20.70 12.51
CA GLU A 819 30.57 -21.83 11.71
C GLU A 819 31.21 -21.88 10.31
N ARG A 820 31.70 -20.73 9.84
CA ARG A 820 32.36 -20.53 8.55
C ARG A 820 33.52 -19.54 8.72
N PRO A 821 34.56 -19.60 7.86
CA PRO A 821 35.66 -18.65 7.92
C PRO A 821 35.18 -17.19 7.78
N VAL A 822 35.40 -16.39 8.83
CA VAL A 822 35.23 -14.93 8.80
C VAL A 822 36.62 -14.32 8.71
N TYR A 823 36.88 -13.45 7.74
CA TYR A 823 38.17 -12.75 7.61
C TYR A 823 38.13 -11.44 8.39
N SER A 824 39.16 -11.20 9.19
CA SER A 824 39.32 -9.93 9.88
C SER A 824 40.07 -8.94 9.01
N CYS A 825 39.52 -7.75 8.83
CA CYS A 825 40.20 -6.67 8.12
C CYS A 825 41.40 -6.14 8.93
N LEU A 826 41.50 -6.45 10.22
CA LEU A 826 42.65 -6.07 11.04
C LEU A 826 43.86 -6.96 10.73
N THR A 827 43.66 -8.27 10.53
CA THR A 827 44.74 -9.26 10.34
C THR A 827 44.97 -9.65 8.87
N ALA A 828 44.00 -9.36 7.98
CA ALA A 828 43.91 -9.88 6.62
C ALA A 828 43.95 -11.42 6.57
N ALA A 829 43.42 -12.07 7.61
CA ALA A 829 43.38 -13.51 7.79
C ALA A 829 42.06 -13.94 8.45
N PRO A 830 41.69 -15.23 8.38
CA PRO A 830 40.54 -15.74 9.11
C PRO A 830 40.64 -15.48 10.63
N PHE A 831 39.51 -15.20 11.25
CA PHE A 831 39.38 -15.17 12.69
C PHE A 831 39.79 -16.53 13.28
N PRO A 832 40.54 -16.53 14.40
CA PRO A 832 40.83 -17.74 15.16
C PRO A 832 39.55 -18.35 15.76
N ALA A 833 39.61 -19.62 16.14
CA ALA A 833 38.45 -20.32 16.72
C ALA A 833 38.29 -20.03 18.22
N GLU A 834 39.34 -19.57 18.90
CA GLU A 834 39.36 -19.33 20.34
C GLU A 834 38.57 -18.06 20.69
N PRO A 835 37.54 -18.15 21.56
CA PRO A 835 36.70 -17.01 21.93
C PRO A 835 37.47 -15.79 22.42
N GLU A 836 38.53 -15.97 23.22
CA GLU A 836 39.38 -14.87 23.72
C GLU A 836 40.06 -14.09 22.58
N SER A 837 40.54 -14.80 21.55
CA SER A 837 41.17 -14.15 20.40
C SER A 837 40.15 -13.45 19.51
N ILE A 838 38.93 -13.99 19.40
CA ILE A 838 37.82 -13.33 18.70
C ILE A 838 37.45 -12.02 19.42
N ARG A 839 37.28 -12.03 20.75
CA ARG A 839 37.00 -10.83 21.56
C ARG A 839 38.06 -9.76 21.36
N ARG A 840 39.33 -10.16 21.47
CA ARG A 840 40.47 -9.26 21.30
C ARG A 840 40.45 -8.60 19.91
N LEU A 841 40.35 -9.38 18.84
CA LEU A 841 40.35 -8.84 17.47
C LEU A 841 39.13 -7.94 17.20
N ALA A 842 37.94 -8.36 17.65
CA ALA A 842 36.71 -7.58 17.50
C ALA A 842 36.74 -6.25 18.29
N ALA A 843 37.50 -6.18 19.38
CA ALA A 843 37.73 -4.94 20.12
C ALA A 843 38.82 -4.07 19.48
N GLU A 844 39.98 -4.65 19.15
CA GLU A 844 41.15 -3.96 18.60
C GLU A 844 40.88 -3.30 17.24
N GLN A 845 39.91 -3.83 16.49
CA GLN A 845 39.46 -3.33 15.19
C GLN A 845 39.15 -1.83 15.19
N TRP A 846 38.62 -1.26 16.28
CA TRP A 846 38.30 0.16 16.38
C TRP A 846 39.53 1.07 16.43
N SER A 847 40.66 0.53 16.86
CA SER A 847 41.93 1.25 17.01
C SER A 847 42.97 0.91 15.92
N GLY A 848 42.70 -0.11 15.11
CA GLY A 848 43.59 -0.57 14.06
C GLY A 848 43.09 -0.24 12.66
N THR A 849 43.99 -0.26 11.68
CA THR A 849 43.70 -0.01 10.27
C THR A 849 42.84 -1.12 9.67
N VAL A 850 41.78 -0.75 8.93
CA VAL A 850 40.96 -1.66 8.13
C VAL A 850 41.70 -1.99 6.83
N ARG A 851 42.35 -3.16 6.76
CA ARG A 851 43.13 -3.62 5.58
C ARG A 851 42.24 -4.38 4.59
N PHE A 852 41.19 -3.71 4.09
CA PHE A 852 40.18 -4.36 3.25
C PHE A 852 40.76 -4.83 1.92
N ALA A 853 41.58 -4.02 1.25
CA ALA A 853 42.22 -4.39 -0.01
C ALA A 853 43.03 -5.70 0.10
N GLU A 854 43.92 -5.77 1.09
CA GLU A 854 44.74 -6.97 1.37
C GLU A 854 43.86 -8.19 1.72
N THR A 855 42.80 -7.98 2.50
CA THR A 855 41.86 -9.03 2.90
C THR A 855 41.14 -9.65 1.70
N ILE A 856 40.67 -8.82 0.76
CA ILE A 856 40.00 -9.29 -0.47
C ILE A 856 40.99 -10.04 -1.37
N GLU A 857 42.23 -9.56 -1.50
CA GLU A 857 43.26 -10.29 -2.24
C GLU A 857 43.55 -11.65 -1.62
N ARG A 858 43.59 -11.73 -0.29
CA ARG A 858 43.76 -12.99 0.44
C ARG A 858 42.59 -13.93 0.20
N MET A 859 41.35 -13.46 0.34
CA MET A 859 40.14 -14.26 0.09
C MET A 859 40.11 -14.80 -1.36
N HIS A 860 40.52 -13.98 -2.34
CA HIS A 860 40.65 -14.42 -3.74
C HIS A 860 41.70 -15.53 -3.89
N ALA A 861 42.85 -15.39 -3.22
CA ALA A 861 43.88 -16.42 -3.19
C ALA A 861 43.38 -17.72 -2.53
N ASP A 862 42.52 -17.63 -1.51
CA ASP A 862 41.89 -18.75 -0.81
C ASP A 862 40.68 -19.36 -1.57
N GLY A 863 40.42 -18.87 -2.80
CA GLY A 863 39.51 -19.46 -3.77
C GLY A 863 38.21 -18.70 -4.02
N ALA A 864 38.00 -17.55 -3.38
CA ALA A 864 36.81 -16.73 -3.64
C ALA A 864 36.82 -16.21 -5.09
N ARG A 865 35.67 -16.34 -5.77
CA ARG A 865 35.43 -15.75 -7.10
C ARG A 865 34.17 -14.91 -7.15
N LEU A 866 33.23 -15.18 -6.26
CA LEU A 866 31.96 -14.47 -6.16
C LEU A 866 31.96 -13.69 -4.85
N PHE A 867 31.82 -12.37 -4.94
CA PHE A 867 31.79 -11.47 -3.81
C PHE A 867 30.42 -10.82 -3.75
N ILE A 868 29.63 -11.18 -2.74
CA ILE A 868 28.22 -10.82 -2.62
C ILE A 868 28.04 -9.89 -1.41
N GLU A 869 27.65 -8.67 -1.68
CA GLU A 869 27.39 -7.66 -0.66
C GLU A 869 26.07 -7.96 0.07
N CYS A 870 26.13 -7.95 1.39
CA CYS A 870 25.07 -8.31 2.33
C CYS A 870 24.65 -7.08 3.13
N GLY A 871 24.08 -6.09 2.44
CA GLY A 871 23.66 -4.82 3.04
C GLY A 871 23.18 -3.83 1.98
N PRO A 872 22.89 -2.58 2.39
CA PRO A 872 22.44 -1.51 1.49
C PRO A 872 23.59 -0.96 0.64
N ARG A 873 23.28 -0.30 -0.48
CA ARG A 873 24.26 0.21 -1.48
C ARG A 873 25.20 -0.86 -2.04
N ASN A 874 26.25 -0.41 -2.75
CA ASN A 874 27.19 -1.24 -3.49
C ASN A 874 28.66 -0.82 -3.27
N ASN A 875 28.97 -0.25 -2.11
CA ASN A 875 30.30 0.29 -1.83
C ASN A 875 31.37 -0.82 -1.90
N LEU A 876 31.13 -1.95 -1.22
CA LEU A 876 32.10 -3.03 -1.15
C LEU A 876 32.25 -3.73 -2.51
N SER A 877 31.16 -3.90 -3.24
CA SER A 877 31.20 -4.46 -4.59
C SER A 877 32.07 -3.60 -5.53
N ALA A 878 31.95 -2.27 -5.43
CA ALA A 878 32.79 -1.36 -6.21
C ALA A 878 34.27 -1.43 -5.79
N PHE A 879 34.57 -1.54 -4.49
CA PHE A 879 35.94 -1.73 -4.01
C PHE A 879 36.54 -3.04 -4.51
N VAL A 880 35.81 -4.16 -4.46
CA VAL A 880 36.27 -5.45 -4.97
C VAL A 880 36.56 -5.40 -6.47
N ASP A 881 35.67 -4.78 -7.26
CA ASP A 881 35.88 -4.61 -8.71
C ASP A 881 37.18 -3.83 -9.01
N ASP A 882 37.56 -2.91 -8.11
CA ASP A 882 38.79 -2.13 -8.23
C ASP A 882 40.05 -2.91 -7.76
N ILE A 883 39.98 -3.59 -6.61
CA ILE A 883 41.07 -4.40 -6.04
C ILE A 883 41.44 -5.54 -6.99
N LEU A 884 40.44 -6.28 -7.46
CA LEU A 884 40.63 -7.48 -8.27
C LEU A 884 40.60 -7.17 -9.77
N ARG A 885 40.79 -5.90 -10.14
CA ARG A 885 40.83 -5.48 -11.54
C ARG A 885 41.77 -6.38 -12.34
N ARG A 886 41.25 -7.00 -13.40
CA ARG A 886 41.92 -8.00 -14.28
C ARG A 886 42.12 -9.41 -13.71
N LYS A 887 41.73 -9.70 -12.47
CA LYS A 887 41.63 -11.06 -11.93
C LYS A 887 40.21 -11.60 -12.20
N PRO A 888 40.01 -12.91 -12.40
CA PRO A 888 38.67 -13.48 -12.52
C PRO A 888 37.88 -13.32 -11.21
N HIS A 889 36.79 -12.56 -11.24
CA HIS A 889 35.86 -12.36 -10.13
C HIS A 889 34.51 -11.83 -10.65
N LEU A 890 33.50 -11.87 -9.78
CA LEU A 890 32.26 -11.11 -9.93
C LEU A 890 31.86 -10.55 -8.56
N ALA A 891 31.71 -9.23 -8.48
CA ALA A 891 31.13 -8.54 -7.34
C ALA A 891 29.66 -8.16 -7.62
N LEU A 892 28.78 -8.41 -6.65
CA LEU A 892 27.34 -8.19 -6.76
C LEU A 892 26.78 -7.55 -5.49
N SER A 893 25.85 -6.60 -5.67
CA SER A 893 24.98 -6.09 -4.62
C SER A 893 23.51 -6.22 -5.01
N VAL A 894 22.67 -6.45 -4.00
CA VAL A 894 21.21 -6.47 -4.12
C VAL A 894 20.60 -5.06 -4.14
N ASP A 895 21.38 -4.03 -3.80
CA ASP A 895 20.93 -2.64 -3.75
C ASP A 895 21.99 -1.70 -4.35
N THR A 896 21.55 -0.67 -5.09
CA THR A 896 22.49 0.30 -5.67
C THR A 896 21.87 1.70 -5.71
N PRO A 897 22.67 2.78 -5.64
CA PRO A 897 22.14 4.14 -5.79
C PRO A 897 21.48 4.42 -7.14
N ALA A 898 21.92 3.74 -8.22
CA ALA A 898 21.39 3.93 -9.56
C ALA A 898 20.13 3.11 -9.85
N ARG A 899 19.88 2.06 -9.05
CA ARG A 899 18.75 1.14 -9.15
C ARG A 899 18.58 0.43 -7.81
N SER A 900 17.42 0.59 -7.19
CA SER A 900 17.07 -0.06 -5.93
C SER A 900 15.88 -1.00 -6.11
N GLY A 901 15.49 -1.67 -5.03
CA GLY A 901 14.26 -2.44 -4.98
C GLY A 901 14.29 -3.72 -5.83
N LEU A 902 13.11 -4.16 -6.27
CA LEU A 902 12.92 -5.46 -6.89
C LEU A 902 13.57 -5.54 -8.29
N GLU A 903 13.67 -4.40 -8.99
CA GLU A 903 14.39 -4.34 -10.26
C GLU A 903 15.86 -4.74 -10.05
N GLN A 904 16.55 -4.12 -9.09
CA GLN A 904 17.94 -4.47 -8.83
C GLN A 904 18.08 -5.90 -8.30
N PHE A 905 17.13 -6.38 -7.50
CA PHE A 905 17.08 -7.79 -7.11
C PHE A 905 16.99 -8.74 -8.32
N HIS A 906 16.16 -8.44 -9.32
CA HIS A 906 16.12 -9.25 -10.55
C HIS A 906 17.43 -9.23 -11.34
N HIS A 907 18.11 -8.07 -11.40
CA HIS A 907 19.45 -7.99 -11.98
C HIS A 907 20.50 -8.76 -11.18
N PHE A 908 20.40 -8.76 -9.84
CA PHE A 908 21.24 -9.53 -8.94
C PHE A 908 21.06 -11.04 -9.19
N ILE A 909 19.83 -11.53 -9.14
CA ILE A 909 19.50 -12.94 -9.39
C ILE A 909 19.87 -13.38 -10.81
N ALA A 910 19.63 -12.55 -11.84
CA ALA A 910 20.02 -12.86 -13.21
C ALA A 910 21.52 -13.14 -13.34
N GLN A 911 22.35 -12.38 -12.62
CA GLN A 911 23.80 -12.56 -12.61
C GLN A 911 24.22 -13.81 -11.82
N LEU A 912 23.56 -14.11 -10.70
CA LEU A 912 23.76 -15.37 -9.98
C LEU A 912 23.43 -16.59 -10.87
N ALA A 913 22.31 -16.52 -11.60
CA ALA A 913 21.87 -17.60 -12.47
C ALA A 913 22.86 -17.89 -13.61
N VAL A 914 23.36 -16.85 -14.30
CA VAL A 914 24.34 -17.04 -15.38
C VAL A 914 25.71 -17.48 -14.87
N GLU A 915 26.10 -17.11 -13.65
CA GLU A 915 27.33 -17.62 -13.03
C GLU A 915 27.15 -18.97 -12.31
N ALA A 916 26.01 -19.62 -12.49
CA ALA A 916 25.71 -20.95 -11.93
C ALA A 916 25.81 -21.03 -10.40
N VAL A 917 25.45 -19.94 -9.72
CA VAL A 917 25.33 -19.91 -8.27
C VAL A 917 24.07 -20.65 -7.86
N PRO A 918 24.13 -21.59 -6.89
CA PRO A 918 22.95 -22.27 -6.41
C PRO A 918 22.04 -21.32 -5.62
N PHE A 919 20.77 -21.27 -5.98
CA PHE A 919 19.67 -20.61 -5.25
C PHE A 919 18.36 -21.35 -5.58
N ASP A 920 17.30 -21.10 -4.83
CA ASP A 920 15.95 -21.65 -5.05
C ASP A 920 15.12 -20.75 -5.99
N PRO A 921 14.84 -21.17 -7.23
CA PRO A 921 13.99 -20.40 -8.15
C PRO A 921 12.54 -20.26 -7.67
N ALA A 922 12.04 -21.17 -6.82
CA ALA A 922 10.69 -21.08 -6.27
C ALA A 922 10.56 -19.94 -5.25
N ALA A 923 11.62 -19.67 -4.48
CA ALA A 923 11.65 -18.59 -3.49
C ALA A 923 11.56 -17.18 -4.09
N ILE A 924 11.86 -17.03 -5.38
CA ILE A 924 11.84 -15.75 -6.11
C ILE A 924 10.67 -15.64 -7.12
N ALA A 925 9.91 -16.72 -7.28
CA ALA A 925 8.78 -16.76 -8.20
C ALA A 925 7.71 -15.77 -7.73
N ALA A 926 7.03 -15.13 -8.68
CA ALA A 926 5.89 -14.30 -8.35
C ALA A 926 4.85 -15.17 -7.63
N PRO A 927 4.30 -14.72 -6.50
CA PRO A 927 3.27 -15.48 -5.81
C PRO A 927 2.08 -15.65 -6.75
N THR A 928 1.74 -16.90 -7.01
CA THR A 928 0.55 -17.21 -7.82
C THR A 928 -0.63 -17.17 -6.87
N PRO A 929 -1.60 -16.24 -7.03
CA PRO A 929 -2.80 -16.26 -6.22
C PRO A 929 -3.48 -17.63 -6.42
N PRO A 930 -4.01 -18.25 -5.36
CA PRO A 930 -4.68 -19.53 -5.48
C PRO A 930 -5.86 -19.39 -6.44
N ARG A 931 -5.69 -19.84 -7.69
CA ARG A 931 -6.79 -19.95 -8.65
C ARG A 931 -7.73 -21.04 -8.17
N ARG A 932 -8.77 -20.67 -7.44
CA ARG A 932 -9.87 -21.59 -7.17
C ARG A 932 -10.64 -21.81 -8.46
N ALA A 933 -10.71 -23.07 -8.88
CA ALA A 933 -11.53 -23.45 -10.00
C ALA A 933 -12.99 -23.09 -9.70
N ALA A 934 -13.59 -22.27 -10.56
CA ALA A 934 -15.02 -22.01 -10.52
C ALA A 934 -15.80 -23.33 -10.50
N LYS A 935 -16.66 -23.52 -9.50
CA LYS A 935 -17.58 -24.66 -9.49
C LYS A 935 -18.77 -24.36 -10.40
N GLY A 936 -18.94 -25.15 -11.46
CA GLY A 936 -20.10 -25.08 -12.35
C GLY A 936 -19.94 -24.20 -13.59
N PRO A 937 -20.93 -24.20 -14.50
CA PRO A 937 -20.92 -23.38 -15.71
C PRO A 937 -21.02 -21.89 -15.34
N ARG A 938 -20.06 -21.09 -15.82
CA ARG A 938 -20.10 -19.63 -15.66
C ARG A 938 -20.62 -18.93 -16.91
N ARG A 939 -21.55 -18.00 -16.73
CA ARG A 939 -22.05 -17.11 -17.80
C ARG A 939 -22.39 -15.72 -17.22
N PRO A 940 -21.38 -14.97 -16.75
CA PRO A 940 -21.60 -13.64 -16.18
C PRO A 940 -22.19 -12.70 -17.23
N GLN A 941 -23.19 -11.92 -16.81
CA GLN A 941 -23.86 -10.91 -17.61
C GLN A 941 -23.49 -9.53 -17.06
N LYS A 942 -23.28 -8.56 -17.95
CA LYS A 942 -23.09 -7.16 -17.56
C LYS A 942 -24.41 -6.65 -16.96
N LEU A 943 -24.33 -5.96 -15.83
CA LEU A 943 -25.43 -5.23 -15.24
C LEU A 943 -25.42 -3.83 -15.84
N GLU A 944 -26.59 -3.37 -16.27
CA GLU A 944 -26.79 -1.99 -16.70
C GLU A 944 -26.97 -1.11 -15.46
N MET A 945 -26.18 -0.03 -15.34
CA MET A 945 -25.99 0.70 -14.07
C MET A 945 -26.68 2.06 -14.08
N GLY A 946 -26.74 2.71 -15.24
CA GLY A 946 -27.36 4.01 -15.44
C GLY A 946 -28.90 4.01 -15.46
N ILE A 947 -29.50 5.17 -15.64
CA ILE A 947 -30.97 5.33 -15.77
C ILE A 947 -31.32 5.44 -17.25
N GLU A 948 -32.16 4.54 -17.76
CA GLU A 948 -32.64 4.63 -19.15
C GLU A 948 -33.49 5.88 -19.39
N PRO A 949 -33.16 6.70 -20.41
CA PRO A 949 -34.03 7.76 -20.86
C PRO A 949 -35.23 7.19 -21.61
N MET A 950 -36.41 7.80 -21.44
CA MET A 950 -37.58 7.47 -22.24
C MET A 950 -37.37 7.92 -23.69
N ARG A 951 -37.58 7.02 -24.66
CA ARG A 951 -37.37 7.28 -26.09
C ARG A 951 -38.59 6.92 -26.93
N LEU A 952 -38.74 7.62 -28.06
CA LEU A 952 -39.69 7.29 -29.12
C LEU A 952 -38.89 6.88 -30.36
N ASP A 953 -38.91 5.60 -30.70
CA ASP A 953 -38.18 5.08 -31.85
C ASP A 953 -38.87 5.44 -33.18
N HIS A 954 -40.19 5.60 -33.14
CA HIS A 954 -41.02 5.95 -34.29
C HIS A 954 -41.96 7.10 -33.91
N PRO A 955 -41.45 8.35 -33.86
CA PRO A 955 -42.30 9.49 -33.54
C PRO A 955 -43.42 9.62 -34.59
N PRO A 956 -44.67 9.90 -34.16
CA PRO A 956 -45.79 10.05 -35.07
C PRO A 956 -45.48 11.13 -36.11
N LYS A 957 -45.83 10.88 -37.38
CA LYS A 957 -45.63 11.86 -38.46
C LYS A 957 -46.43 13.11 -38.15
N ARG A 958 -45.75 14.26 -38.05
CA ARG A 958 -46.35 15.58 -37.85
C ARG A 958 -47.56 15.75 -38.79
N PRO A 959 -48.78 16.02 -38.31
CA PRO A 959 -49.86 16.44 -39.20
C PRO A 959 -49.41 17.73 -39.91
N ALA A 960 -49.59 17.78 -41.23
CA ALA A 960 -49.25 18.96 -42.01
C ALA A 960 -49.94 20.19 -41.41
N ARG A 961 -49.18 21.25 -41.15
CA ARG A 961 -49.72 22.54 -40.72
C ARG A 961 -50.85 22.90 -41.71
N PRO A 962 -52.07 23.25 -41.27
CA PRO A 962 -53.08 23.71 -42.20
C PRO A 962 -52.48 24.88 -42.98
N GLU A 963 -52.53 24.82 -44.32
CA GLU A 963 -52.11 25.96 -45.14
C GLU A 963 -52.88 27.20 -44.65
N PRO A 964 -52.20 28.35 -44.46
CA PRO A 964 -52.92 29.57 -44.14
C PRO A 964 -53.94 29.81 -45.26
N ALA A 965 -55.21 29.93 -44.89
CA ALA A 965 -56.30 30.17 -45.83
C ALA A 965 -55.94 31.36 -46.73
N ALA A 966 -56.02 31.15 -48.05
CA ALA A 966 -55.72 32.16 -49.06
C ALA A 966 -56.50 33.45 -48.77
N MET A 967 -55.77 34.58 -48.72
CA MET A 967 -56.36 35.91 -48.63
C MET A 967 -57.27 36.16 -49.84
N PRO A 968 -58.50 36.68 -49.67
CA PRO A 968 -59.30 37.21 -50.76
C PRO A 968 -58.75 38.60 -51.21
N PRO A 969 -59.01 39.00 -52.47
CA PRO A 969 -58.31 40.11 -53.12
C PRO A 969 -58.81 41.48 -52.64
N GLU A 970 -57.89 42.45 -52.54
CA GLU A 970 -58.22 43.86 -52.36
C GLU A 970 -58.92 44.45 -53.58
N PRO A 971 -59.85 45.41 -53.35
CA PRO A 971 -59.81 46.61 -54.17
C PRO A 971 -60.00 47.95 -53.42
N ALA A 972 -59.18 48.90 -53.91
CA ALA A 972 -59.35 50.34 -54.09
C ALA A 972 -59.09 51.33 -52.91
N GLU A 973 -57.96 52.03 -53.07
CA GLU A 973 -57.49 53.22 -52.33
C GLU A 973 -58.41 54.44 -52.45
N ALA A 974 -58.47 55.26 -51.39
CA ALA A 974 -58.48 56.72 -51.50
C ALA A 974 -58.08 57.43 -50.17
N THR A 975 -56.80 57.86 -50.16
CA THR A 975 -56.23 59.15 -49.69
C THR A 975 -56.19 59.56 -48.20
N PRO A 976 -55.18 60.36 -47.80
CA PRO A 976 -54.42 60.15 -46.56
C PRO A 976 -54.53 61.32 -45.57
N ALA A 977 -54.21 61.07 -44.30
CA ALA A 977 -53.78 62.14 -43.39
C ALA A 977 -52.87 61.64 -42.25
N ALA A 978 -51.63 62.15 -42.30
CA ALA A 978 -50.69 62.48 -41.23
C ALA A 978 -50.16 61.37 -40.28
N ALA A 979 -48.85 61.11 -40.43
CA ALA A 979 -48.01 60.45 -39.43
C ALA A 979 -47.83 61.29 -38.15
N PRO A 980 -47.41 60.67 -37.04
CA PRO A 980 -46.00 60.85 -36.68
C PRO A 980 -45.27 59.57 -36.21
N ALA A 981 -43.96 59.79 -36.09
CA ALA A 981 -42.85 58.87 -36.03
C ALA A 981 -42.78 57.91 -34.83
N ALA A 982 -41.99 56.88 -35.06
CA ALA A 982 -41.55 55.84 -34.16
C ALA A 982 -40.95 56.35 -32.85
N PHE A 983 -41.24 55.63 -31.76
CA PHE A 983 -40.46 55.67 -30.53
C PHE A 983 -39.69 54.36 -30.39
N ALA A 984 -38.37 54.44 -30.50
CA ALA A 984 -37.46 53.68 -29.66
C ALA A 984 -37.10 54.57 -28.45
N PRO A 985 -36.66 53.98 -27.34
CA PRO A 985 -35.48 54.59 -26.71
C PRO A 985 -34.42 53.56 -26.30
N GLN A 986 -33.18 53.95 -26.61
CA GLN A 986 -31.92 53.43 -26.08
C GLN A 986 -31.53 54.17 -24.78
N ILE A 987 -30.90 53.43 -23.87
CA ILE A 987 -29.68 53.71 -23.07
C ILE A 987 -29.53 55.08 -22.35
N GLY A 988 -29.17 55.06 -21.05
CA GLY A 988 -28.32 56.10 -20.45
C GLY A 988 -28.34 56.27 -18.92
N SER A 989 -27.34 55.70 -18.23
CA SER A 989 -26.56 56.15 -17.04
C SER A 989 -27.07 57.24 -16.06
N VAL A 990 -26.78 57.08 -14.75
CA VAL A 990 -25.80 57.87 -13.93
C VAL A 990 -26.00 57.69 -12.39
N GLU A 991 -24.88 57.37 -11.73
CA GLU A 991 -24.33 57.64 -10.35
C GLU A 991 -25.15 57.74 -9.03
N ALA A 992 -24.46 57.30 -7.97
CA ALA A 992 -24.81 57.28 -6.53
C ALA A 992 -24.91 58.69 -5.87
N PRO A 993 -25.50 58.83 -4.66
CA PRO A 993 -24.65 58.79 -3.45
C PRO A 993 -25.29 58.41 -2.08
N SER A 994 -24.38 58.09 -1.15
CA SER A 994 -24.31 58.46 0.28
C SER A 994 -24.90 57.54 1.39
N ARG A 995 -23.98 57.18 2.29
CA ARG A 995 -24.17 56.59 3.63
C ARG A 995 -24.86 57.58 4.58
N ARG A 996 -25.73 57.07 5.46
CA ARG A 996 -25.85 57.50 6.87
C ARG A 996 -26.43 56.39 7.75
N SER A 997 -25.93 56.39 8.98
CA SER A 997 -26.00 55.43 10.07
C SER A 997 -27.30 55.45 10.88
N GLU A 998 -27.72 54.29 11.44
CA GLU A 998 -27.84 53.98 12.88
C GLU A 998 -28.81 52.81 13.17
N ALA A 999 -28.37 51.88 14.04
CA ALA A 999 -29.08 50.92 14.91
C ALA A 999 -30.16 50.00 14.29
N GLY A 1000 -30.17 48.67 14.42
CA GLY A 1000 -29.42 47.71 15.22
C GLY A 1000 -30.32 46.49 15.44
N ASP A 1001 -29.96 45.32 14.92
CA ASP A 1001 -30.55 44.03 15.32
C ASP A 1001 -29.48 42.92 15.21
N PRO A 1002 -28.94 42.40 16.33
CA PRO A 1002 -27.71 41.61 16.34
C PRO A 1002 -27.97 40.09 16.24
N VAL A 1003 -28.83 39.64 15.32
CA VAL A 1003 -29.11 38.19 15.14
C VAL A 1003 -28.80 37.68 13.73
N LEU A 1004 -28.60 38.54 12.74
CA LEU A 1004 -28.45 38.11 11.33
C LEU A 1004 -27.02 38.18 10.76
N ALA A 1005 -26.03 38.70 11.51
CA ALA A 1005 -24.67 38.90 11.00
C ALA A 1005 -23.68 37.76 11.32
N ALA A 1006 -24.12 36.65 11.92
CA ALA A 1006 -23.23 35.51 12.25
C ALA A 1006 -23.37 34.32 11.28
N TYR A 1007 -24.05 34.48 10.15
CA TYR A 1007 -24.33 33.39 9.21
C TYR A 1007 -23.42 33.35 7.97
N PHE A 1008 -22.59 34.37 7.74
CA PHE A 1008 -21.86 34.52 6.47
C PHE A 1008 -20.41 35.05 6.58
N ASP A 1009 -19.78 34.98 7.75
CA ASP A 1009 -18.33 35.20 7.89
C ASP A 1009 -17.61 33.92 8.34
#